data_AF-A0A3A9WR87-F1
#
_entry.id   AF-A0A3A9WR87-F1
#
_cell.length_a   1.000
_cell.length_b   1.000
_cell.length_c   1.000
_cell.angle_alpha   90.00
_cell.angle_beta   90.00
_cell.angle_gamma   90.00
#
_symmetry.space_group_name_H-M   'P 1'
#
loop_
_entity.id
_entity.type
_entity.pdbx_description
1 polymer ?
#
loop_
_entity_poly.entity_id
_entity_poly.type
_entity_poly.pdbx_seq_one_letter_code
_entity_poly.pdbx_strand_id
1 'polypeptide(L)'
;MTETITIPREVPKNSALSYEFLRAEGIKLIQQMAGDTWTDHNIHDPGITILEQVCYAITDLAYRMDYNIQDIIASDTASTYENLYSPATILTTNPVTVLDIRKVAIDVEGVKNAWIEKVTQKGSAAISVNDGETVPKGLYQVFIEIDGLSDLNGSKIVPAVRERLYACRTVCEDFAEIESLDPQDVRLHGVIEIADTVDDVNEMVAGILHRISTHFSPRIPFYTLQQQLEKGKTTDEIFEGPRLDHGFIEDQDLIHNYRKTELQTSDVIKEIMDQNGVLAIDTIALATGTNTVKNWILPLDPSKTPILDVDGTLAQVSFTSKGLTVGIDPERIKTLYNQKRIAGATKVIAPKERDMILPETQVQQLEKYDPIQNQFPDNYGVGEIGLPDSASPVRKAQAKQLSGYLLFFEQTLANYFSQLAHFKKLMSFDGEDTKTYWNQSLLDCIPGVSEVIGSKESYEAYLSEMTTDATAGLLRKNKFQNHLLARFAEKFTGYGMVLKDLNNDTVAMDKKLIRDKARFLKEYPVVSACKAKAFDTTKAVWDTQNISGLERRIALKIGIEDYSRRNLGDGTAAGIHMVEHILLRHRKPYPYPFTTAYTPFTIERFEVAITEEFTRCIIGEHELLAGEEIEITGNDTYNGTYTVLAVGDDFFEIKAPFQESETGGIWERTPDIRYYLQSAPITTFEVSGTESNHTFCRIGKHSLQPGDQVEISRTAIYNGVHTIVSVSQEGFDIAVPFAEEEGGRWMSTAAPNDPYSLQVSFALPGWIEQYQDEDFKKFIALTIREETPVHIKTNIQWLDQEEMQRFDHAHHRFLKEINNG
;
A
#
# COMPACT_ATOMS: atom_id res chain seq x y z
N MET A 1 -16.18 -18.67 31.48
CA MET A 1 -16.82 -18.43 32.80
C MET A 1 -16.82 -16.92 32.98
N THR A 2 -17.98 -16.30 33.11
CA THR A 2 -18.12 -14.87 33.40
C THR A 2 -17.71 -14.63 34.84
N GLU A 3 -16.52 -14.06 35.06
CA GLU A 3 -16.11 -13.60 36.39
C GLU A 3 -17.14 -12.59 36.89
N THR A 4 -17.72 -12.86 38.06
CA THR A 4 -18.61 -11.93 38.74
C THR A 4 -17.84 -10.66 39.06
N ILE A 5 -18.27 -9.54 38.46
CA ILE A 5 -17.74 -8.20 38.74
C ILE A 5 -17.92 -7.93 40.24
N THR A 6 -16.83 -7.94 41.00
CA THR A 6 -16.81 -7.58 42.42
C THR A 6 -16.22 -6.19 42.58
N ILE A 7 -16.96 -5.29 43.23
CA ILE A 7 -16.45 -3.99 43.65
C ILE A 7 -15.33 -4.24 44.67
N PRO A 8 -14.08 -3.78 44.43
CA PRO A 8 -12.99 -3.92 45.38
C PRO A 8 -13.41 -3.32 46.73
N ARG A 9 -13.27 -4.09 47.81
CA ARG A 9 -13.66 -3.63 49.15
C ARG A 9 -12.74 -2.56 49.73
N GLU A 10 -11.54 -2.40 49.17
CA GLU A 10 -10.54 -1.45 49.65
C GLU A 10 -10.35 -0.33 48.63
N VAL A 11 -10.76 0.89 49.02
CA VAL A 11 -10.49 2.12 48.27
C VAL A 11 -9.00 2.45 48.39
N PRO A 12 -8.29 2.81 47.30
CA PRO A 12 -6.88 3.16 47.37
C PRO A 12 -6.67 4.38 48.28
N LYS A 13 -5.86 4.22 49.33
CA LYS A 13 -5.71 5.22 50.42
C LYS A 13 -5.03 6.54 50.01
N ASN A 14 -4.23 6.54 48.95
CA ASN A 14 -3.49 7.71 48.46
C ASN A 14 -3.86 8.01 47.00
N SER A 15 -5.15 8.07 46.70
CA SER A 15 -5.67 8.28 45.35
C SER A 15 -6.80 9.29 45.35
N ALA A 16 -7.02 9.93 44.19
CA ALA A 16 -8.21 10.76 43.94
C ALA A 16 -9.53 9.98 44.03
N LEU A 17 -9.47 8.64 44.05
CA LEU A 17 -10.61 7.77 44.35
C LEU A 17 -11.02 7.77 45.84
N SER A 18 -10.17 8.28 46.75
CA SER A 18 -10.50 8.42 48.17
C SER A 18 -10.87 9.86 48.51
N TYR A 19 -12.13 10.05 48.86
CA TYR A 19 -12.65 11.30 49.40
C TYR A 19 -11.89 11.76 50.65
N GLU A 20 -11.62 10.85 51.59
CA GLU A 20 -10.93 11.17 52.84
C GLU A 20 -9.51 11.69 52.58
N PHE A 21 -8.82 11.08 51.62
CA PHE A 21 -7.49 11.51 51.20
C PHE A 21 -7.53 12.92 50.60
N LEU A 22 -8.44 13.16 49.65
CA LEU A 22 -8.60 14.48 49.01
C LEU A 22 -8.92 15.57 50.04
N ARG A 23 -9.81 15.27 51.00
CA ARG A 23 -10.18 16.18 52.07
C ARG A 23 -8.99 16.48 53.00
N ALA A 24 -8.22 15.46 53.37
CA ALA A 24 -7.04 15.61 54.22
C ALA A 24 -5.96 16.47 53.54
N GLU A 25 -5.66 16.23 52.26
CA GLU A 25 -4.72 17.05 51.50
C GLU A 25 -5.25 18.48 51.27
N GLY A 26 -6.55 18.65 51.03
CA GLY A 26 -7.17 19.96 50.93
C GLY A 26 -7.03 20.79 52.21
N ILE A 27 -7.30 20.20 53.38
CA ILE A 27 -7.12 20.87 54.68
C ILE A 27 -5.65 21.23 54.90
N LYS A 28 -4.73 20.32 54.56
CA LYS A 28 -3.29 20.57 54.67
C LYS A 28 -2.84 21.73 53.78
N LEU A 29 -3.36 21.86 52.56
CA LEU A 29 -3.09 23.01 51.69
C LEU A 29 -3.64 24.31 52.28
N ILE A 30 -4.85 24.30 52.85
CA ILE A 30 -5.43 25.47 53.53
C ILE A 30 -4.54 25.90 54.70
N GLN A 31 -4.11 24.95 55.55
CA GLN A 31 -3.23 25.23 56.69
C GLN A 31 -1.88 25.83 56.25
N GLN A 32 -1.33 25.38 55.12
CA GLN A 32 -0.08 25.91 54.58
C GLN A 32 -0.22 27.31 53.99
N MET A 33 -1.33 27.58 53.30
CA MET A 33 -1.53 28.83 52.57
C MET A 33 -2.16 29.94 53.42
N ALA A 34 -2.97 29.57 54.42
CA ALA A 34 -3.81 30.49 55.17
C ALA A 34 -3.87 30.18 56.69
N GLY A 35 -2.95 29.38 57.22
CA GLY A 35 -2.99 28.96 58.63
C GLY A 35 -2.96 30.10 59.66
N ASP A 36 -2.48 31.28 59.27
CA ASP A 36 -2.45 32.47 60.12
C ASP A 36 -3.77 33.27 60.12
N THR A 37 -4.61 33.11 59.08
CA THR A 37 -5.86 33.88 58.88
C THR A 37 -7.11 33.01 58.97
N TRP A 38 -7.02 31.74 58.63
CA TRP A 38 -8.08 30.74 58.74
C TRP A 38 -7.62 29.60 59.64
N THR A 39 -8.05 29.63 60.91
CA THR A 39 -7.57 28.71 61.95
C THR A 39 -8.57 27.61 62.30
N ASP A 40 -9.85 27.82 62.00
CA ASP A 40 -10.92 26.83 62.21
C ASP A 40 -11.12 25.96 60.96
N HIS A 41 -10.87 24.66 61.10
CA HIS A 41 -10.99 23.69 60.00
C HIS A 41 -12.02 22.58 60.33
N ASN A 42 -12.99 22.89 61.20
CA ASN A 42 -14.01 21.95 61.62
C ASN A 42 -15.19 21.88 60.62
N ILE A 43 -16.01 20.84 60.76
CA ILE A 43 -17.15 20.53 59.87
C ILE A 43 -18.24 21.61 59.82
N HIS A 44 -18.27 22.53 60.79
CA HIS A 44 -19.28 23.60 60.84
C HIS A 44 -18.86 24.84 60.04
N ASP A 45 -17.59 24.90 59.60
CA ASP A 45 -17.08 25.98 58.78
C ASP A 45 -17.59 25.85 57.33
N PRO A 46 -18.24 26.89 56.77
CA PRO A 46 -18.72 26.88 55.39
C PRO A 46 -17.62 26.66 54.33
N GLY A 47 -16.41 27.15 54.56
CA GLY A 47 -15.29 26.94 53.66
C GLY A 47 -14.82 25.48 53.63
N ILE A 48 -14.90 24.78 54.77
CA ILE A 48 -14.67 23.33 54.82
C ILE A 48 -15.80 22.58 54.11
N THR A 49 -17.05 23.05 54.25
CA THR A 49 -18.18 22.48 53.48
C THR A 49 -17.94 22.59 51.97
N ILE A 50 -17.43 23.74 51.49
CA ILE A 50 -17.08 23.93 50.06
C ILE A 50 -15.99 22.94 49.65
N LEU A 51 -14.91 22.81 50.45
CA LEU A 51 -13.85 21.85 50.19
C LEU A 51 -14.40 20.42 50.06
N GLU A 52 -15.29 20.02 50.96
CA GLU A 52 -15.91 18.70 50.96
C GLU A 52 -16.69 18.43 49.66
N GLN A 53 -17.50 19.38 49.18
CA GLN A 53 -18.22 19.18 47.91
C GLN A 53 -17.28 19.10 46.71
N VAL A 54 -16.22 19.91 46.69
CA VAL A 54 -15.19 19.84 45.64
C VAL A 54 -14.47 18.48 45.68
N CYS A 55 -14.12 17.96 46.86
CA CYS A 55 -13.51 16.65 47.00
C CYS A 55 -14.44 15.53 46.48
N TYR A 56 -15.75 15.62 46.72
CA TYR A 56 -16.70 14.64 46.20
C TYR A 56 -16.78 14.66 44.67
N ALA A 57 -16.88 15.84 44.06
CA ALA A 57 -16.90 15.96 42.59
C ALA A 57 -15.59 15.48 41.93
N ILE A 58 -14.43 15.73 42.54
CA ILE A 58 -13.15 15.18 42.08
C ILE A 58 -13.15 13.64 42.18
N THR A 59 -13.78 13.08 43.22
CA THR A 59 -13.88 11.62 43.38
C THR A 59 -14.71 10.99 42.27
N ASP A 60 -15.83 11.61 41.86
CA ASP A 60 -16.63 11.17 40.70
C ASP A 60 -15.82 11.25 39.40
N LEU A 61 -15.14 12.37 39.15
CA LEU A 61 -14.28 12.49 37.97
C LEU A 61 -13.20 11.38 37.94
N ALA A 62 -12.53 11.15 39.08
CA ALA A 62 -11.51 10.11 39.21
C ALA A 62 -12.10 8.71 38.98
N TYR A 63 -13.30 8.44 39.47
CA TYR A 63 -14.01 7.19 39.26
C TYR A 63 -14.28 6.93 37.77
N ARG A 64 -14.73 7.94 37.02
CA ARG A 64 -14.96 7.82 35.56
C ARG A 64 -13.67 7.70 34.76
N MET A 65 -12.58 8.30 35.23
CA MET A 65 -11.25 8.13 34.64
C MET A 65 -10.69 6.71 34.82
N ASP A 66 -11.19 5.96 35.81
CA ASP A 66 -10.76 4.59 36.13
C ASP A 66 -11.56 3.52 35.36
N TYR A 67 -12.49 3.92 34.48
CA TYR A 67 -13.18 3.01 33.58
C TYR A 67 -12.20 2.32 32.63
N ASN A 68 -12.56 1.12 32.16
CA ASN A 68 -11.75 0.45 31.15
C ASN A 68 -11.61 1.34 29.92
N ILE A 69 -10.40 1.38 29.34
CA ILE A 69 -10.11 2.25 28.19
C ILE A 69 -11.09 2.01 27.02
N GLN A 70 -11.54 0.78 26.83
CA GLN A 70 -12.53 0.41 25.81
C GLN A 70 -13.88 1.11 25.99
N ASP A 71 -14.27 1.39 27.23
CA ASP A 71 -15.52 2.08 27.58
C ASP A 71 -15.34 3.61 27.52
N ILE A 72 -14.14 4.11 27.80
CA ILE A 72 -13.80 5.54 27.66
C ILE A 72 -13.82 5.97 26.19
N ILE A 73 -13.34 5.11 25.28
CA ILE A 73 -13.32 5.40 23.84
C ILE A 73 -14.59 4.92 23.10
N ALA A 74 -15.53 4.30 23.80
CA ALA A 74 -16.77 3.80 23.22
C ALA A 74 -17.57 4.94 22.58
N SER A 75 -18.24 4.64 21.47
CA SER A 75 -19.15 5.57 20.81
C SER A 75 -20.45 4.87 20.42
N ASP A 76 -21.55 5.64 20.40
CA ASP A 76 -22.87 5.17 19.93
C ASP A 76 -22.87 4.81 18.42
N THR A 77 -21.83 5.20 17.70
CA THR A 77 -21.60 4.88 16.29
C THR A 77 -20.71 3.66 16.13
N ALA A 78 -20.82 2.96 15.00
CA ALA A 78 -19.98 1.80 14.63
C ALA A 78 -18.46 2.09 14.54
N SER A 79 -18.02 3.32 14.87
CA SER A 79 -16.67 3.83 14.73
C SER A 79 -15.83 3.78 16.01
N THR A 80 -16.19 2.98 17.02
CA THR A 80 -15.41 2.89 18.29
C THR A 80 -13.91 2.67 18.03
N TYR A 81 -13.58 1.79 17.08
CA TYR A 81 -12.21 1.41 16.74
C TYR A 81 -11.75 1.90 15.36
N GLU A 82 -12.41 2.89 14.75
CA GLU A 82 -12.11 3.35 13.37
C GLU A 82 -10.63 3.76 13.18
N ASN A 83 -10.01 4.34 14.22
CA ASN A 83 -8.60 4.74 14.24
C ASN A 83 -7.65 3.71 14.90
N LEU A 84 -8.16 2.50 15.21
CA LEU A 84 -7.45 1.42 15.86
C LEU A 84 -7.50 0.17 14.97
N TYR A 85 -6.49 0.04 14.13
CA TYR A 85 -6.40 -1.03 13.14
C TYR A 85 -6.22 -2.41 13.78
N SER A 86 -6.89 -3.42 13.23
CA SER A 86 -6.70 -4.81 13.63
C SER A 86 -5.32 -5.34 13.22
N PRO A 87 -4.83 -6.43 13.85
CA PRO A 87 -3.60 -7.10 13.43
C PRO A 87 -3.55 -7.46 11.95
N ALA A 88 -4.62 -8.06 11.39
CA ALA A 88 -4.67 -8.38 9.96
C ALA A 88 -4.69 -7.15 9.05
N THR A 89 -4.94 -5.96 9.59
CA THR A 89 -4.91 -4.69 8.84
C THR A 89 -3.54 -4.03 8.89
N ILE A 90 -2.81 -4.17 10.01
CA ILE A 90 -1.60 -3.37 10.28
C ILE A 90 -0.29 -4.16 10.24
N LEU A 91 -0.33 -5.48 10.45
CA LEU A 91 0.86 -6.34 10.49
C LEU A 91 1.14 -7.04 9.16
N THR A 92 0.12 -7.27 8.34
CA THR A 92 0.30 -7.90 7.03
C THR A 92 0.99 -6.95 6.05
N THR A 93 1.79 -7.51 5.15
CA THR A 93 2.51 -6.78 4.11
C THR A 93 2.11 -7.25 2.71
N ASN A 94 2.38 -6.45 1.68
CA ASN A 94 2.33 -6.94 0.30
C ASN A 94 3.39 -8.05 0.13
N PRO A 95 3.18 -9.09 -0.70
CA PRO A 95 4.18 -10.13 -0.90
C PRO A 95 5.54 -9.55 -1.30
N VAL A 96 6.59 -9.97 -0.60
CA VAL A 96 7.98 -9.54 -0.86
C VAL A 96 8.85 -10.73 -1.25
N THR A 97 8.62 -11.89 -0.65
CA THR A 97 9.41 -13.09 -0.94
C THR A 97 8.76 -13.95 -2.03
N VAL A 98 9.55 -14.82 -2.64
CA VAL A 98 9.06 -15.84 -3.58
C VAL A 98 8.01 -16.74 -2.93
N LEU A 99 8.15 -17.02 -1.63
CA LEU A 99 7.16 -17.79 -0.88
C LEU A 99 5.86 -17.01 -0.70
N ASP A 100 5.91 -15.71 -0.48
CA ASP A 100 4.71 -14.88 -0.37
C ASP A 100 3.94 -14.79 -1.69
N ILE A 101 4.66 -14.60 -2.81
CA ILE A 101 4.07 -14.64 -4.15
C ILE A 101 3.40 -16.01 -4.38
N ARG A 102 4.06 -17.10 -3.94
CA ARG A 102 3.52 -18.45 -4.01
C ARG A 102 2.24 -18.60 -3.16
N LYS A 103 2.22 -18.08 -1.93
CA LYS A 103 1.02 -18.07 -1.06
C LYS A 103 -0.14 -17.39 -1.78
N VAL A 104 0.09 -16.23 -2.38
CA VAL A 104 -0.92 -15.45 -3.09
C VAL A 104 -1.47 -16.21 -4.30
N ALA A 105 -0.62 -16.92 -5.05
CA ALA A 105 -1.07 -17.75 -6.17
C ALA A 105 -1.90 -18.98 -5.71
N ILE A 106 -1.52 -19.61 -4.58
CA ILE A 106 -2.24 -20.77 -4.01
C ILE A 106 -3.59 -20.35 -3.40
N ASP A 107 -3.70 -19.14 -2.88
CA ASP A 107 -4.92 -18.57 -2.29
C ASP A 107 -6.03 -18.24 -3.31
N VAL A 108 -5.90 -18.71 -4.56
CA VAL A 108 -6.94 -18.60 -5.59
C VAL A 108 -7.75 -19.90 -5.65
N GLU A 109 -9.07 -19.78 -5.66
CA GLU A 109 -9.97 -20.92 -5.73
C GLU A 109 -9.67 -21.82 -6.95
N GLY A 110 -9.56 -23.12 -6.71
CA GLY A 110 -9.22 -24.11 -7.74
C GLY A 110 -7.73 -24.32 -7.97
N VAL A 111 -6.85 -23.55 -7.34
CA VAL A 111 -5.40 -23.83 -7.32
C VAL A 111 -5.08 -24.85 -6.23
N LYS A 112 -4.42 -25.94 -6.61
CA LYS A 112 -3.96 -26.96 -5.67
C LYS A 112 -2.58 -26.64 -5.11
N ASN A 113 -1.69 -26.18 -5.99
CA ASN A 113 -0.33 -25.76 -5.69
C ASN A 113 0.16 -24.80 -6.77
N ALA A 114 1.20 -24.03 -6.49
CA ALA A 114 1.85 -23.16 -7.45
C ALA A 114 3.35 -23.09 -7.18
N TRP A 115 4.14 -22.72 -8.18
CA TRP A 115 5.58 -22.54 -8.08
C TRP A 115 6.02 -21.27 -8.77
N ILE A 116 6.91 -20.54 -8.11
CA ILE A 116 7.42 -19.25 -8.56
C ILE A 116 8.92 -19.41 -8.74
N GLU A 117 9.41 -19.21 -9.96
CA GLU A 117 10.81 -19.42 -10.33
C GLU A 117 11.40 -18.13 -10.91
N LYS A 118 12.64 -17.80 -10.52
CA LYS A 118 13.35 -16.65 -11.09
C LYS A 118 13.82 -16.99 -12.50
N VAL A 119 13.55 -16.11 -13.45
CA VAL A 119 14.05 -16.28 -14.82
C VAL A 119 15.56 -16.04 -14.83
N THR A 120 16.33 -17.10 -15.11
CA THR A 120 17.80 -17.08 -15.09
C THR A 120 18.44 -17.54 -16.39
N GLN A 121 17.67 -18.14 -17.31
CA GLN A 121 18.16 -18.68 -18.57
C GLN A 121 17.87 -17.75 -19.75
N LYS A 122 18.74 -17.80 -20.75
CA LYS A 122 18.60 -17.15 -22.06
C LYS A 122 17.49 -17.86 -22.85
N GLY A 123 16.25 -17.45 -22.63
CA GLY A 123 15.05 -17.92 -23.33
C GLY A 123 14.29 -16.76 -23.98
N SER A 124 12.98 -16.90 -24.19
CA SER A 124 12.09 -15.86 -24.75
C SER A 124 12.07 -14.53 -23.99
N ALA A 125 12.58 -14.52 -22.74
CA ALA A 125 12.73 -13.34 -21.90
C ALA A 125 14.11 -12.63 -22.03
N ALA A 126 15.02 -13.15 -22.84
CA ALA A 126 16.31 -12.51 -23.12
C ALA A 126 16.10 -11.30 -24.03
N ILE A 127 16.73 -10.18 -23.69
CA ILE A 127 16.72 -8.97 -24.52
C ILE A 127 18.06 -8.88 -25.21
N SER A 128 18.04 -8.74 -26.54
CA SER A 128 19.22 -8.41 -27.33
C SER A 128 19.56 -6.94 -27.12
N VAL A 129 20.69 -6.67 -26.47
CA VAL A 129 21.27 -5.33 -26.34
C VAL A 129 22.63 -5.39 -27.04
N ASN A 130 22.78 -4.70 -28.19
CA ASN A 130 24.04 -4.56 -28.93
C ASN A 130 24.90 -5.85 -28.97
N ASP A 131 24.44 -6.89 -29.68
CA ASP A 131 25.10 -8.20 -29.85
C ASP A 131 25.28 -9.06 -28.58
N GLY A 132 24.73 -8.65 -27.43
CA GLY A 132 24.68 -9.43 -26.18
C GLY A 132 23.26 -9.69 -25.67
N GLU A 133 22.95 -10.94 -25.32
CA GLU A 133 21.69 -11.29 -24.67
C GLU A 133 21.79 -11.12 -23.14
N THR A 134 21.03 -10.17 -22.59
CA THR A 134 20.87 -9.95 -21.14
C THR A 134 19.44 -10.24 -20.71
N VAL A 135 19.27 -10.95 -19.59
CA VAL A 135 17.95 -11.20 -18.97
C VAL A 135 17.76 -10.19 -17.83
N PRO A 136 16.72 -9.33 -17.86
CA PRO A 136 16.43 -8.43 -16.76
C PRO A 136 16.19 -9.18 -15.44
N LYS A 137 16.74 -8.68 -14.35
CA LYS A 137 16.46 -9.12 -12.99
C LYS A 137 15.06 -8.67 -12.57
N GLY A 138 14.44 -9.44 -11.68
CA GLY A 138 13.08 -9.18 -11.21
C GLY A 138 11.99 -9.83 -12.05
N LEU A 139 12.33 -10.71 -12.99
CA LEU A 139 11.38 -11.49 -13.77
C LEU A 139 11.12 -12.88 -13.14
N TYR A 140 9.86 -13.24 -13.05
CA TYR A 140 9.40 -14.51 -12.49
C TYR A 140 8.55 -15.32 -13.48
N GLN A 141 8.77 -16.63 -13.50
CA GLN A 141 7.91 -17.62 -14.14
C GLN A 141 6.96 -18.20 -13.09
N VAL A 142 5.68 -18.34 -13.43
CA VAL A 142 4.66 -18.88 -12.53
C VAL A 142 4.03 -20.12 -13.13
N PHE A 143 4.13 -21.23 -12.39
CA PHE A 143 3.52 -22.51 -12.75
C PHE A 143 2.39 -22.84 -11.78
N ILE A 144 1.24 -23.25 -12.30
CA ILE A 144 0.03 -23.51 -11.53
C ILE A 144 -0.38 -24.98 -11.70
N GLU A 145 -0.60 -25.68 -10.58
CA GLU A 145 -1.31 -26.96 -10.57
C GLU A 145 -2.79 -26.73 -10.25
N ILE A 146 -3.65 -27.10 -11.19
CA ILE A 146 -5.10 -27.00 -11.02
C ILE A 146 -5.60 -28.18 -10.19
N ASP A 147 -6.47 -27.92 -9.23
CA ASP A 147 -7.09 -28.98 -8.44
C ASP A 147 -8.08 -29.77 -9.28
N GLY A 148 -7.82 -31.06 -9.47
CA GLY A 148 -8.74 -31.97 -10.16
C GLY A 148 -10.05 -32.26 -9.41
N LEU A 149 -10.32 -31.63 -8.27
CA LEU A 149 -11.66 -31.57 -7.65
C LEU A 149 -12.43 -30.29 -7.99
N SER A 150 -11.78 -29.31 -8.62
CA SER A 150 -12.40 -28.04 -8.98
C SER A 150 -13.31 -28.21 -10.19
N ASP A 151 -14.51 -27.62 -10.11
CA ASP A 151 -15.40 -27.48 -11.26
C ASP A 151 -14.93 -26.35 -12.22
N LEU A 152 -13.93 -25.57 -11.80
CA LEU A 152 -13.35 -24.49 -12.59
C LEU A 152 -12.26 -25.03 -13.52
N ASN A 153 -12.32 -24.60 -14.79
CA ASN A 153 -11.32 -24.97 -15.78
C ASN A 153 -10.13 -24.00 -15.78
N GLY A 154 -9.01 -24.42 -16.37
CA GLY A 154 -7.79 -23.61 -16.47
C GLY A 154 -7.98 -22.26 -17.16
N SER A 155 -8.93 -22.15 -18.09
CA SER A 155 -9.25 -20.87 -18.75
C SER A 155 -9.84 -19.81 -17.82
N LYS A 156 -10.33 -20.19 -16.63
CA LYS A 156 -10.78 -19.26 -15.59
C LYS A 156 -9.73 -19.07 -14.49
N ILE A 157 -9.04 -20.13 -14.10
CA ILE A 157 -8.08 -20.12 -12.99
C ILE A 157 -6.83 -19.30 -13.35
N VAL A 158 -6.24 -19.49 -14.53
CA VAL A 158 -5.02 -18.78 -14.92
C VAL A 158 -5.24 -17.25 -14.97
N PRO A 159 -6.33 -16.73 -15.57
CA PRO A 159 -6.67 -15.30 -15.47
C PRO A 159 -6.89 -14.81 -14.03
N ALA A 160 -7.53 -15.61 -13.16
CA ALA A 160 -7.75 -15.23 -11.76
C ALA A 160 -6.43 -15.15 -10.97
N VAL A 161 -5.51 -16.09 -11.17
CA VAL A 161 -4.16 -16.04 -10.60
C VAL A 161 -3.40 -14.84 -11.14
N ARG A 162 -3.48 -14.57 -12.46
CA ARG A 162 -2.88 -13.38 -13.07
C ARG A 162 -3.40 -12.11 -12.42
N GLU A 163 -4.71 -11.93 -12.32
CA GLU A 163 -5.32 -10.77 -11.67
C GLU A 163 -4.83 -10.60 -10.22
N ARG A 164 -4.82 -11.69 -9.45
CA ARG A 164 -4.38 -11.66 -8.05
C ARG A 164 -2.90 -11.28 -7.90
N LEU A 165 -2.04 -11.81 -8.77
CA LEU A 165 -0.59 -11.53 -8.77
C LEU A 165 -0.28 -10.09 -9.23
N TYR A 166 -0.93 -9.59 -10.28
CA TYR A 166 -0.73 -8.21 -10.74
C TYR A 166 -1.27 -7.18 -9.74
N ALA A 167 -2.34 -7.52 -9.00
CA ALA A 167 -2.85 -6.70 -7.91
C ALA A 167 -1.88 -6.58 -6.72
N CYS A 168 -0.80 -7.36 -6.67
CA CYS A 168 0.22 -7.30 -5.62
C CYS A 168 1.67 -7.30 -6.15
N ARG A 169 1.87 -7.02 -7.44
CA ARG A 169 3.20 -6.99 -8.07
C ARG A 169 4.12 -6.02 -7.33
N THR A 170 5.38 -6.38 -7.16
CA THR A 170 6.40 -5.53 -6.51
C THR A 170 7.03 -4.57 -7.53
N VAL A 171 7.46 -3.39 -7.08
CA VAL A 171 8.16 -2.39 -7.90
C VAL A 171 9.44 -3.01 -8.48
N CYS A 172 9.69 -2.76 -9.77
CA CYS A 172 10.79 -3.33 -10.55
C CYS A 172 10.75 -4.85 -10.73
N GLU A 173 9.66 -5.51 -10.37
CA GLU A 173 9.45 -6.94 -10.62
C GLU A 173 8.27 -7.14 -11.59
N ASP A 174 8.31 -8.19 -12.41
CA ASP A 174 7.21 -8.54 -13.31
C ASP A 174 7.17 -10.06 -13.58
N PHE A 175 6.07 -10.54 -14.11
CA PHE A 175 5.87 -11.93 -14.48
C PHE A 175 6.17 -12.10 -15.97
N ALA A 176 7.08 -13.01 -16.31
CA ALA A 176 7.41 -13.34 -17.70
C ALA A 176 6.28 -14.13 -18.34
N GLU A 177 5.83 -15.19 -17.65
CA GLU A 177 4.72 -16.03 -18.07
C GLU A 177 4.05 -16.69 -16.85
N ILE A 178 2.74 -16.92 -16.99
CA ILE A 178 1.89 -17.53 -15.98
C ILE A 178 1.10 -18.63 -16.69
N GLU A 179 1.43 -19.88 -16.38
CA GLU A 179 0.88 -21.05 -17.07
C GLU A 179 0.41 -22.14 -16.11
N SER A 180 -0.57 -22.91 -16.57
CA SER A 180 -1.01 -24.13 -15.89
C SER A 180 -0.22 -25.32 -16.43
N LEU A 181 0.26 -26.18 -15.54
CA LEU A 181 0.97 -27.39 -15.91
C LEU A 181 0.00 -28.52 -16.24
N ASP A 182 0.29 -29.27 -17.30
CA ASP A 182 -0.48 -30.46 -17.66
C ASP A 182 -0.23 -31.61 -16.67
N PRO A 183 -1.20 -32.53 -16.48
CA PRO A 183 -0.98 -33.73 -15.70
C PRO A 183 -0.04 -34.72 -16.42
N GLN A 184 0.79 -35.39 -15.64
CA GLN A 184 1.56 -36.57 -16.01
C GLN A 184 1.01 -37.77 -15.25
N ASP A 185 0.31 -38.66 -15.95
CA ASP A 185 -0.25 -39.88 -15.36
C ASP A 185 0.86 -40.84 -14.90
N VAL A 186 0.77 -41.23 -13.63
CA VAL A 186 1.65 -42.22 -12.99
C VAL A 186 0.79 -43.35 -12.44
N ARG A 187 1.09 -44.58 -12.85
CA ARG A 187 0.41 -45.80 -12.38
C ARG A 187 1.39 -46.73 -11.68
N LEU A 188 0.87 -47.55 -10.77
CA LEU A 188 1.66 -48.56 -10.06
C LEU A 188 1.40 -49.95 -10.65
N HIS A 189 2.46 -50.75 -10.73
CA HIS A 189 2.39 -52.15 -11.15
C HIS A 189 2.98 -53.00 -10.03
N GLY A 190 2.30 -54.06 -9.59
CA GLY A 190 2.85 -54.85 -8.50
C GLY A 190 1.91 -55.83 -7.81
N VAL A 191 2.45 -56.44 -6.75
CA VAL A 191 1.76 -57.39 -5.87
C VAL A 191 1.99 -56.95 -4.43
N ILE A 192 0.90 -56.75 -3.68
CA ILE A 192 0.91 -56.31 -2.29
C ILE A 192 0.27 -57.40 -1.41
N GLU A 193 1.02 -57.88 -0.42
CA GLU A 193 0.54 -58.87 0.56
C GLU A 193 -0.12 -58.14 1.73
N ILE A 194 -1.34 -58.58 2.07
CA ILE A 194 -2.20 -57.96 3.07
C ILE A 194 -2.56 -58.96 4.18
N ALA A 195 -2.79 -58.44 5.38
CA ALA A 195 -3.15 -59.24 6.54
C ALA A 195 -4.51 -59.91 6.33
N ASP A 196 -4.64 -61.14 6.83
CA ASP A 196 -5.90 -61.89 6.82
C ASP A 196 -6.94 -61.33 7.82
N THR A 197 -6.55 -60.33 8.61
CA THR A 197 -7.40 -59.61 9.57
C THR A 197 -8.02 -58.33 9.01
N VAL A 198 -7.84 -58.05 7.70
CA VAL A 198 -8.43 -56.85 7.08
C VAL A 198 -9.93 -57.07 6.82
N ASP A 199 -10.77 -56.30 7.51
CA ASP A 199 -12.23 -56.40 7.39
C ASP A 199 -12.77 -55.86 6.05
N ASP A 200 -12.25 -54.73 5.56
CA ASP A 200 -12.64 -54.13 4.28
C ASP A 200 -11.41 -53.79 3.41
N VAL A 201 -11.15 -54.67 2.44
CA VAL A 201 -10.04 -54.52 1.50
C VAL A 201 -10.23 -53.30 0.60
N ASN A 202 -11.46 -52.98 0.19
CA ASN A 202 -11.71 -51.84 -0.72
C ASN A 202 -11.41 -50.51 0.00
N GLU A 203 -11.76 -50.40 1.27
CA GLU A 203 -11.41 -49.22 2.07
C GLU A 203 -9.89 -49.09 2.28
N MET A 204 -9.22 -50.20 2.56
CA MET A 204 -7.77 -50.23 2.68
C MET A 204 -7.09 -49.78 1.37
N VAL A 205 -7.50 -50.33 0.22
CA VAL A 205 -6.95 -49.98 -1.10
C VAL A 205 -7.24 -48.51 -1.43
N ALA A 206 -8.44 -47.99 -1.15
CA ALA A 206 -8.73 -46.57 -1.32
C ALA A 206 -7.83 -45.68 -0.44
N GLY A 207 -7.49 -46.15 0.77
CA GLY A 207 -6.51 -45.52 1.65
C GLY A 207 -5.09 -45.51 1.07
N ILE A 208 -4.63 -46.63 0.50
CA ILE A 208 -3.34 -46.73 -0.20
C ILE A 208 -3.29 -45.72 -1.35
N LEU A 209 -4.29 -45.73 -2.24
CA LEU A 209 -4.36 -44.80 -3.38
C LEU A 209 -4.37 -43.33 -2.92
N HIS A 210 -5.09 -43.01 -1.85
CA HIS A 210 -5.13 -41.66 -1.30
C HIS A 210 -3.76 -41.22 -0.76
N ARG A 211 -3.05 -42.07 -0.01
CA ARG A 211 -1.70 -41.78 0.48
C ARG A 211 -0.71 -41.55 -0.66
N ILE A 212 -0.71 -42.43 -1.66
CA ILE A 212 0.16 -42.30 -2.83
C ILE A 212 -0.16 -41.02 -3.61
N SER A 213 -1.45 -40.73 -3.84
CA SER A 213 -1.85 -39.51 -4.55
C SER A 213 -1.42 -38.25 -3.80
N THR A 214 -1.60 -38.21 -2.48
CA THR A 214 -1.12 -37.11 -1.63
C THR A 214 0.40 -37.01 -1.63
N HIS A 215 1.11 -38.14 -1.68
CA HIS A 215 2.56 -38.15 -1.78
C HIS A 215 3.05 -37.64 -3.14
N PHE A 216 2.38 -37.97 -4.25
CA PHE A 216 2.76 -37.50 -5.60
C PHE A 216 2.59 -35.99 -5.73
N SER A 217 1.41 -35.49 -5.37
CA SER A 217 1.15 -34.07 -5.34
C SER A 217 0.28 -33.71 -4.11
N PRO A 218 0.92 -33.24 -3.03
CA PRO A 218 0.25 -32.85 -1.80
C PRO A 218 -0.51 -31.53 -1.95
N ARG A 219 -1.61 -31.39 -1.22
CA ARG A 219 -2.31 -30.11 -1.06
C ARG A 219 -1.63 -29.28 0.02
N ILE A 220 -1.51 -27.97 -0.22
CA ILE A 220 -0.99 -27.05 0.78
C ILE A 220 -2.09 -26.77 1.83
N PRO A 221 -1.82 -27.00 3.13
CA PRO A 221 -2.81 -26.78 4.18
C PRO A 221 -3.00 -25.28 4.46
N PHE A 222 -4.22 -24.92 4.85
CA PHE A 222 -4.55 -23.62 5.41
C PHE A 222 -4.95 -23.78 6.87
N TYR A 223 -4.50 -22.85 7.70
CA TYR A 223 -4.78 -22.84 9.14
C TYR A 223 -5.66 -21.65 9.53
N THR A 224 -6.43 -21.84 10.60
CA THR A 224 -7.14 -20.73 11.27
C THR A 224 -6.19 -19.98 12.22
N LEU A 225 -6.58 -18.77 12.61
CA LEU A 225 -5.88 -17.99 13.64
C LEU A 225 -5.75 -18.78 14.94
N GLN A 226 -6.83 -19.44 15.37
CA GLN A 226 -6.85 -20.25 16.59
C GLN A 226 -5.83 -21.39 16.54
N GLN A 227 -5.73 -22.10 15.42
CA GLN A 227 -4.74 -23.17 15.24
C GLN A 227 -3.30 -22.64 15.30
N GLN A 228 -3.04 -21.46 14.73
CA GLN A 228 -1.71 -20.85 14.80
C GLN A 228 -1.36 -20.40 16.23
N LEU A 229 -2.31 -19.85 16.98
CA LEU A 229 -2.14 -19.51 18.39
C LEU A 229 -1.89 -20.75 19.27
N GLU A 230 -2.60 -21.85 19.01
CA GLU A 230 -2.41 -23.13 19.71
C GLU A 230 -1.03 -23.77 19.43
N LYS A 231 -0.42 -23.45 18.28
CA LYS A 231 0.98 -23.79 17.98
C LYS A 231 2.00 -22.92 18.73
N GLY A 232 1.55 -21.93 19.50
CA GLY A 232 2.39 -21.05 20.30
C GLY A 232 3.02 -19.88 19.54
N LYS A 233 2.55 -19.58 18.33
CA LYS A 233 3.04 -18.43 17.56
C LYS A 233 2.54 -17.12 18.11
N THR A 234 3.36 -16.08 18.00
CA THR A 234 2.97 -14.72 18.37
C THR A 234 2.15 -14.06 17.26
N THR A 235 1.38 -13.01 17.59
CA THR A 235 0.55 -12.31 16.61
C THR A 235 1.37 -11.77 15.43
N ASP A 236 2.55 -11.22 15.67
CA ASP A 236 3.45 -10.74 14.62
C ASP A 236 3.95 -11.88 13.71
N GLU A 237 4.27 -13.05 14.24
CA GLU A 237 4.66 -14.22 13.42
C GLU A 237 3.51 -14.75 12.54
N ILE A 238 2.27 -14.66 13.03
CA ILE A 238 1.08 -15.18 12.32
C ILE A 238 0.72 -14.28 11.14
N PHE A 239 0.79 -12.97 11.33
CA PHE A 239 0.41 -11.98 10.31
C PHE A 239 1.58 -11.51 9.44
N GLU A 240 2.76 -12.14 9.57
CA GLU A 240 3.90 -11.88 8.69
C GLU A 240 3.59 -12.33 7.25
N GLY A 241 3.73 -11.38 6.31
CA GLY A 241 3.50 -11.61 4.88
C GLY A 241 2.11 -11.21 4.39
N PRO A 242 1.65 -11.76 3.26
CA PRO A 242 0.44 -11.33 2.57
C PRO A 242 -0.82 -11.72 3.30
N ARG A 243 -1.82 -10.83 3.23
CA ARG A 243 -3.19 -11.16 3.64
C ARG A 243 -3.80 -12.15 2.65
N LEU A 244 -4.28 -13.28 3.18
CA LEU A 244 -4.88 -14.36 2.42
C LEU A 244 -6.39 -14.51 2.71
N ASP A 245 -7.13 -15.02 1.74
CA ASP A 245 -8.56 -15.19 1.80
C ASP A 245 -9.00 -16.53 2.40
N HIS A 246 -8.17 -17.57 2.26
CA HIS A 246 -8.48 -18.93 2.71
C HIS A 246 -7.82 -19.33 4.03
N GLY A 247 -7.09 -18.43 4.70
CA GLY A 247 -6.43 -18.69 5.99
C GLY A 247 -4.92 -18.48 5.93
N PHE A 248 -4.20 -19.01 6.92
CA PHE A 248 -2.74 -18.87 7.00
C PHE A 248 -2.05 -20.06 6.34
N ILE A 249 -1.00 -19.81 5.56
CA ILE A 249 -0.10 -20.82 5.00
C ILE A 249 1.27 -20.64 5.65
N GLU A 250 1.87 -21.74 6.12
CA GLU A 250 3.21 -21.71 6.72
C GLU A 250 4.30 -21.92 5.66
N ASP A 251 5.40 -21.17 5.80
CA ASP A 251 6.55 -21.30 4.90
C ASP A 251 7.14 -22.71 4.89
N GLN A 252 7.13 -23.39 6.03
CA GLN A 252 7.60 -24.77 6.14
C GLN A 252 6.77 -25.69 5.25
N ASP A 253 5.44 -25.55 5.20
CA ASP A 253 4.58 -26.37 4.35
C ASP A 253 4.90 -26.15 2.87
N LEU A 254 5.23 -24.93 2.47
CA LEU A 254 5.66 -24.63 1.10
C LEU A 254 7.03 -25.26 0.79
N ILE A 255 8.00 -25.15 1.70
CA ILE A 255 9.36 -25.68 1.51
C ILE A 255 9.34 -27.21 1.41
N HIS A 256 8.60 -27.89 2.30
CA HIS A 256 8.50 -29.36 2.28
C HIS A 256 7.75 -29.87 1.04
N ASN A 257 6.75 -29.13 0.57
CA ASN A 257 5.93 -29.50 -0.58
C ASN A 257 6.36 -28.73 -1.85
N TYR A 258 7.67 -28.61 -2.08
CA TYR A 258 8.19 -28.05 -3.33
C TYR A 258 8.01 -29.02 -4.50
N ARG A 259 8.12 -28.51 -5.73
CA ARG A 259 7.88 -29.29 -6.95
C ARG A 259 8.85 -30.47 -7.03
N LYS A 260 8.32 -31.68 -7.20
CA LYS A 260 9.13 -32.88 -7.43
C LYS A 260 9.62 -32.94 -8.86
N THR A 261 10.90 -33.25 -9.06
CA THR A 261 11.52 -33.51 -10.37
C THR A 261 11.61 -35.00 -10.70
N GLU A 262 11.48 -35.84 -9.68
CA GLU A 262 11.49 -37.30 -9.79
C GLU A 262 10.63 -37.93 -8.69
N LEU A 263 10.18 -39.17 -8.92
CA LEU A 263 9.53 -40.01 -7.92
C LEU A 263 10.40 -41.23 -7.61
N GLN A 264 10.71 -41.44 -6.34
CA GLN A 264 11.42 -42.62 -5.89
C GLN A 264 10.44 -43.72 -5.50
N THR A 265 10.60 -44.90 -6.08
CA THR A 265 9.75 -46.06 -5.78
C THR A 265 9.84 -46.48 -4.31
N SER A 266 10.98 -46.25 -3.65
CA SER A 266 11.17 -46.47 -2.21
C SER A 266 10.26 -45.63 -1.33
N ASP A 267 9.98 -44.39 -1.72
CA ASP A 267 9.08 -43.51 -0.97
C ASP A 267 7.64 -44.01 -1.11
N VAL A 268 7.25 -44.44 -2.30
CA VAL A 268 5.94 -45.04 -2.56
C VAL A 268 5.76 -46.34 -1.78
N ILE A 269 6.80 -47.19 -1.72
CA ILE A 269 6.81 -48.39 -0.87
C ILE A 269 6.52 -48.03 0.58
N LYS A 270 7.18 -46.99 1.10
CA LYS A 270 6.96 -46.53 2.47
C LYS A 270 5.51 -46.09 2.69
N GLU A 271 4.95 -45.28 1.80
CA GLU A 271 3.55 -44.83 1.90
C GLU A 271 2.54 -46.00 1.86
N ILE A 272 2.83 -47.05 1.08
CA ILE A 272 2.02 -48.26 1.02
C ILE A 272 2.16 -49.06 2.33
N MET A 273 3.38 -49.26 2.81
CA MET A 273 3.67 -50.02 4.04
C MET A 273 3.11 -49.35 5.30
N ASP A 274 3.02 -48.02 5.32
CA ASP A 274 2.43 -47.26 6.43
C ASP A 274 0.88 -47.39 6.49
N GLN A 275 0.26 -48.03 5.51
CA GLN A 275 -1.18 -48.33 5.57
C GLN A 275 -1.45 -49.56 6.44
N ASN A 276 -2.29 -49.38 7.46
CA ASN A 276 -2.76 -50.46 8.31
C ASN A 276 -3.37 -51.60 7.48
N GLY A 277 -2.86 -52.82 7.70
CA GLY A 277 -3.31 -54.03 6.99
C GLY A 277 -2.37 -54.51 5.89
N VAL A 278 -1.37 -53.73 5.48
CA VAL A 278 -0.31 -54.17 4.57
C VAL A 278 0.78 -54.93 5.34
N LEU A 279 1.18 -56.11 4.86
CA LEU A 279 2.23 -56.94 5.48
C LEU A 279 3.56 -56.85 4.72
N ALA A 280 3.51 -56.90 3.39
CA ALA A 280 4.68 -56.87 2.54
C ALA A 280 4.33 -56.37 1.13
N ILE A 281 5.35 -55.97 0.37
CA ILE A 281 5.25 -55.64 -1.05
C ILE A 281 6.20 -56.59 -1.78
N ASP A 282 5.66 -57.50 -2.58
CA ASP A 282 6.47 -58.50 -3.28
C ASP A 282 7.18 -57.88 -4.49
N THR A 283 6.42 -57.12 -5.27
CA THR A 283 6.92 -56.40 -6.45
C THR A 283 6.19 -55.08 -6.57
N ILE A 284 6.90 -54.01 -6.92
CA ILE A 284 6.30 -52.72 -7.23
C ILE A 284 7.19 -51.98 -8.23
N ALA A 285 6.56 -51.35 -9.22
CA ALA A 285 7.20 -50.47 -10.17
C ALA A 285 6.29 -49.28 -10.48
N LEU A 286 6.89 -48.16 -10.85
CA LEU A 286 6.18 -46.97 -11.31
C LEU A 286 6.22 -46.91 -12.82
N ALA A 287 5.10 -46.54 -13.44
CA ALA A 287 5.02 -46.37 -14.88
C ALA A 287 4.34 -45.07 -15.28
N THR A 288 4.77 -44.48 -16.39
CA THR A 288 4.15 -43.29 -17.01
C THR A 288 4.08 -43.45 -18.53
N GLY A 289 3.02 -42.92 -19.14
CA GLY A 289 2.76 -43.06 -20.57
C GLY A 289 2.62 -44.53 -21.02
N THR A 290 2.87 -44.79 -22.31
CA THR A 290 2.69 -46.14 -22.88
C THR A 290 3.85 -47.10 -22.58
N ASN A 291 5.08 -46.63 -22.34
CA ASN A 291 6.28 -47.48 -22.41
C ASN A 291 7.34 -47.30 -21.29
N THR A 292 7.18 -46.37 -20.34
CA THR A 292 8.22 -46.11 -19.34
C THR A 292 7.85 -46.77 -18.02
N VAL A 293 8.38 -47.96 -17.75
CA VAL A 293 8.34 -48.63 -16.44
C VAL A 293 9.71 -48.52 -15.79
N LYS A 294 9.77 -48.02 -14.56
CA LYS A 294 11.01 -47.84 -13.79
C LYS A 294 10.86 -48.46 -12.41
N ASN A 295 11.88 -49.20 -12.00
CA ASN A 295 11.87 -49.96 -10.75
C ASN A 295 12.29 -49.14 -9.52
N TRP A 296 12.97 -48.00 -9.71
CA TRP A 296 13.57 -47.26 -8.60
C TRP A 296 13.35 -45.76 -8.65
N ILE A 297 13.57 -45.14 -9.82
CA ILE A 297 13.43 -43.69 -10.01
C ILE A 297 12.67 -43.45 -11.31
N LEU A 298 11.56 -42.72 -11.20
CA LEU A 298 10.78 -42.23 -12.33
C LEU A 298 11.02 -40.73 -12.50
N PRO A 299 11.73 -40.28 -13.55
CA PRO A 299 11.89 -38.85 -13.82
C PRO A 299 10.55 -38.23 -14.24
N LEU A 300 10.30 -37.01 -13.76
CA LEU A 300 9.10 -36.23 -14.10
C LEU A 300 9.44 -35.18 -15.17
N ASP A 301 8.46 -34.90 -16.02
CA ASP A 301 8.56 -33.84 -17.02
C ASP A 301 8.47 -32.46 -16.34
N PRO A 302 9.47 -31.57 -16.51
CA PRO A 302 9.45 -30.22 -15.96
C PRO A 302 8.33 -29.32 -16.48
N SER A 303 7.54 -29.75 -17.47
CA SER A 303 6.33 -29.07 -17.94
C SER A 303 5.03 -29.66 -17.38
N LYS A 304 5.11 -30.66 -16.49
CA LYS A 304 3.93 -31.38 -15.98
C LYS A 304 3.90 -31.57 -14.46
N THR A 305 2.77 -32.02 -13.95
CA THR A 305 2.55 -32.40 -12.53
C THR A 305 2.15 -33.88 -12.42
N PRO A 306 2.75 -34.67 -11.50
CA PRO A 306 2.43 -36.08 -11.38
C PRO A 306 1.03 -36.28 -10.78
N ILE A 307 0.18 -37.05 -11.46
CA ILE A 307 -1.11 -37.48 -10.95
C ILE A 307 -1.21 -39.01 -10.92
N LEU A 308 -1.91 -39.54 -9.91
CA LEU A 308 -2.14 -40.98 -9.80
C LEU A 308 -3.22 -41.41 -10.80
N ASP A 309 -2.84 -42.24 -11.77
CA ASP A 309 -3.77 -42.94 -12.66
C ASP A 309 -4.41 -44.11 -11.89
N VAL A 310 -5.57 -43.84 -11.29
CA VAL A 310 -6.29 -44.81 -10.45
C VAL A 310 -6.76 -46.01 -11.27
N ASP A 311 -7.29 -45.78 -12.48
CA ASP A 311 -7.78 -46.85 -13.35
C ASP A 311 -6.65 -47.76 -13.81
N GLY A 312 -5.55 -47.18 -14.30
CA GLY A 312 -4.37 -47.93 -14.70
C GLY A 312 -3.68 -48.65 -13.55
N THR A 313 -3.74 -48.09 -12.33
CA THR A 313 -3.22 -48.73 -11.12
C THR A 313 -4.07 -49.92 -10.70
N LEU A 314 -5.39 -49.77 -10.62
CA LEU A 314 -6.30 -50.86 -10.23
C LEU A 314 -6.30 -52.03 -11.22
N ALA A 315 -5.94 -51.76 -12.49
CA ALA A 315 -5.79 -52.80 -13.51
C ALA A 315 -4.47 -53.60 -13.39
N GLN A 316 -3.45 -53.07 -12.71
CA GLN A 316 -2.08 -53.61 -12.74
C GLN A 316 -1.47 -53.89 -11.37
N VAL A 317 -2.15 -53.52 -10.28
CA VAL A 317 -1.83 -53.94 -8.92
C VAL A 317 -2.76 -55.06 -8.51
N SER A 318 -2.19 -56.11 -7.93
CA SER A 318 -2.95 -57.21 -7.33
C SER A 318 -2.64 -57.33 -5.84
N PHE A 319 -3.61 -57.85 -5.10
CA PHE A 319 -3.51 -58.02 -3.65
C PHE A 319 -3.58 -59.50 -3.30
N THR A 320 -2.71 -59.94 -2.40
CA THR A 320 -2.63 -61.33 -1.93
C THR A 320 -2.77 -61.41 -0.42
N SER A 321 -3.36 -62.48 0.09
CA SER A 321 -3.36 -62.80 1.52
C SER A 321 -3.11 -64.30 1.71
N LYS A 322 -2.05 -64.64 2.43
CA LYS A 322 -1.52 -66.01 2.54
C LYS A 322 -1.29 -66.66 1.17
N GLY A 323 -0.86 -65.86 0.19
CA GLY A 323 -0.63 -66.30 -1.19
C GLY A 323 -1.89 -66.53 -2.05
N LEU A 324 -3.09 -66.17 -1.56
CA LEU A 324 -4.33 -66.21 -2.34
C LEU A 324 -4.69 -64.82 -2.86
N THR A 325 -5.07 -64.72 -4.15
CA THR A 325 -5.51 -63.46 -4.76
C THR A 325 -6.83 -62.99 -4.14
N VAL A 326 -6.85 -61.74 -3.72
CA VAL A 326 -8.01 -61.08 -3.12
C VAL A 326 -8.79 -60.32 -4.19
N GLY A 327 -10.12 -60.49 -4.21
CA GLY A 327 -11.00 -59.76 -5.10
C GLY A 327 -11.21 -58.32 -4.63
N ILE A 328 -11.14 -57.37 -5.56
CA ILE A 328 -11.40 -55.94 -5.33
C ILE A 328 -12.57 -55.46 -6.18
N ASP A 329 -13.27 -54.43 -5.72
CA ASP A 329 -14.32 -53.72 -6.46
C ASP A 329 -13.81 -52.32 -6.86
N PRO A 330 -13.37 -52.14 -8.12
CA PRO A 330 -12.80 -50.87 -8.58
C PRO A 330 -13.73 -49.67 -8.43
N GLU A 331 -15.03 -49.84 -8.65
CA GLU A 331 -16.00 -48.73 -8.60
C GLU A 331 -16.27 -48.29 -7.16
N ARG A 332 -16.33 -49.26 -6.23
CA ARG A 332 -16.40 -48.96 -4.80
C ARG A 332 -15.13 -48.26 -4.32
N ILE A 333 -13.95 -48.72 -4.74
CA ILE A 333 -12.67 -48.11 -4.37
C ILE A 333 -12.58 -46.66 -4.86
N LYS A 334 -12.93 -46.38 -6.11
CA LYS A 334 -12.97 -45.01 -6.66
C LYS A 334 -13.88 -44.10 -5.85
N THR A 335 -15.06 -44.59 -5.46
CA THR A 335 -16.01 -43.83 -4.62
C THR A 335 -15.39 -43.47 -3.28
N LEU A 336 -14.79 -44.43 -2.58
CA LEU A 336 -14.12 -44.22 -1.29
C LEU A 336 -12.90 -43.30 -1.41
N TYR A 337 -12.13 -43.44 -2.49
CA TYR A 337 -10.99 -42.58 -2.79
C TYR A 337 -11.42 -41.12 -3.00
N ASN A 338 -12.47 -40.87 -3.79
CA ASN A 338 -13.02 -39.54 -4.00
C ASN A 338 -13.59 -38.93 -2.70
N GLN A 339 -14.26 -39.73 -1.86
CA GLN A 339 -14.70 -39.27 -0.53
C GLN A 339 -13.53 -38.81 0.34
N LYS A 340 -12.42 -39.57 0.37
CA LYS A 340 -11.20 -39.19 1.10
C LYS A 340 -10.57 -37.92 0.53
N ARG A 341 -10.54 -37.75 -0.80
CA ARG A 341 -10.07 -36.51 -1.45
C ARG A 341 -10.90 -35.28 -1.06
N ILE A 342 -12.23 -35.40 -1.05
CA ILE A 342 -13.15 -34.30 -0.69
C ILE A 342 -13.04 -33.96 0.80
N ALA A 343 -12.89 -34.96 1.67
CA ALA A 343 -12.73 -34.74 3.10
C ALA A 343 -11.45 -33.94 3.44
N GLY A 344 -10.40 -34.09 2.63
CA GLY A 344 -9.16 -33.32 2.70
C GLY A 344 -9.17 -31.99 1.94
N ALA A 345 -10.32 -31.55 1.39
CA ALA A 345 -10.39 -30.30 0.66
C ALA A 345 -10.41 -29.08 1.59
N THR A 346 -9.62 -28.07 1.23
CA THR A 346 -9.60 -26.77 1.91
C THR A 346 -10.94 -26.07 1.77
N LYS A 347 -11.46 -25.54 2.87
CA LYS A 347 -12.66 -24.70 2.90
C LYS A 347 -12.27 -23.25 3.12
N VAL A 348 -13.04 -22.32 2.53
CA VAL A 348 -12.92 -20.90 2.84
C VAL A 348 -13.17 -20.69 4.34
N ILE A 349 -12.19 -20.08 5.02
CA ILE A 349 -12.23 -19.82 6.45
C ILE A 349 -12.98 -18.51 6.72
N ALA A 350 -13.85 -18.50 7.73
CA ALA A 350 -14.65 -17.33 8.05
C ALA A 350 -13.75 -16.14 8.47
N PRO A 351 -14.12 -14.88 8.19
CA PRO A 351 -13.30 -13.71 8.55
C PRO A 351 -12.89 -13.66 10.04
N LYS A 352 -13.80 -14.06 10.94
CA LYS A 352 -13.55 -14.14 12.40
C LYS A 352 -12.48 -15.16 12.81
N GLU A 353 -12.13 -16.09 11.93
CA GLU A 353 -11.08 -17.09 12.13
C GLU A 353 -9.77 -16.67 11.43
N ARG A 354 -9.75 -15.48 10.82
CA ARG A 354 -8.61 -14.89 10.09
C ARG A 354 -8.09 -13.60 10.72
N ASP A 355 -8.78 -13.03 11.70
CA ASP A 355 -8.37 -11.80 12.38
C ASP A 355 -8.80 -11.80 13.85
N MET A 356 -8.20 -10.94 14.66
CA MET A 356 -8.58 -10.74 16.05
C MET A 356 -9.79 -9.81 16.14
N ILE A 357 -10.89 -10.33 16.66
CA ILE A 357 -12.12 -9.54 16.88
C ILE A 357 -11.92 -8.64 18.09
N LEU A 358 -12.13 -7.34 17.90
CA LEU A 358 -12.12 -6.37 19.00
C LEU A 358 -13.36 -6.56 19.89
N PRO A 359 -13.24 -6.40 21.21
CA PRO A 359 -14.34 -6.67 22.14
C PRO A 359 -15.48 -5.68 21.96
N GLU A 360 -16.70 -6.13 22.29
CA GLU A 360 -17.88 -5.25 22.39
C GLU A 360 -17.64 -4.17 23.47
N THR A 361 -18.18 -2.97 23.25
CA THR A 361 -17.98 -1.80 24.13
C THR A 361 -19.31 -1.30 24.66
N GLN A 362 -19.27 -0.69 25.85
CA GLN A 362 -20.44 -0.05 26.45
C GLN A 362 -20.25 1.47 26.50
N VAL A 363 -21.20 2.21 25.94
CA VAL A 363 -21.16 3.68 25.96
C VAL A 363 -21.47 4.18 27.37
N GLN A 364 -20.58 5.03 27.88
CA GLN A 364 -20.67 5.62 29.21
C GLN A 364 -21.06 7.10 29.12
N GLN A 365 -21.84 7.60 30.09
CA GLN A 365 -22.22 9.01 30.18
C GLN A 365 -21.09 9.85 30.82
N LEU A 366 -19.95 9.98 30.13
CA LEU A 366 -18.76 10.63 30.68
C LEU A 366 -18.92 12.15 30.83
N GLU A 367 -19.64 12.81 29.92
CA GLU A 367 -19.72 14.27 29.86
C GLU A 367 -20.63 14.88 30.93
N LYS A 368 -21.63 14.12 31.39
CA LYS A 368 -22.65 14.62 32.31
C LYS A 368 -22.01 15.14 33.60
N TYR A 369 -22.17 16.42 33.87
CA TYR A 369 -21.71 17.05 35.11
C TYR A 369 -22.87 17.33 36.07
N ASP A 370 -22.75 16.87 37.31
CA ASP A 370 -23.71 17.14 38.38
C ASP A 370 -23.13 18.26 39.28
N PRO A 371 -23.74 19.47 39.35
CA PRO A 371 -23.15 20.62 40.04
C PRO A 371 -22.91 20.40 41.54
N ILE A 372 -21.80 20.93 42.05
CA ILE A 372 -21.51 20.87 43.49
C ILE A 372 -22.54 21.66 44.31
N GLN A 373 -23.14 22.71 43.72
CA GLN A 373 -24.22 23.48 44.35
C GLN A 373 -25.42 22.64 44.79
N ASN A 374 -25.73 21.57 44.06
CA ASN A 374 -26.85 20.67 44.38
C ASN A 374 -26.54 19.74 45.56
N GLN A 375 -25.27 19.67 45.98
CA GLN A 375 -24.81 18.82 47.08
C GLN A 375 -24.70 19.59 48.40
N PHE A 376 -24.86 20.92 48.38
CA PHE A 376 -24.88 21.73 49.59
C PHE A 376 -26.17 21.51 50.40
N PRO A 377 -26.12 21.65 51.73
CA PRO A 377 -27.32 21.68 52.56
C PRO A 377 -28.29 22.79 52.11
N ASP A 378 -29.60 22.51 52.17
CA ASP A 378 -30.66 23.42 51.69
C ASP A 378 -30.62 24.82 52.31
N ASN A 379 -30.06 24.96 53.52
CA ASN A 379 -29.97 26.25 54.19
C ASN A 379 -29.07 27.26 53.44
N TYR A 380 -28.14 26.79 52.59
CA TYR A 380 -27.31 27.64 51.73
C TYR A 380 -28.12 28.28 50.60
N GLY A 381 -29.19 27.61 50.14
CA GLY A 381 -30.12 28.14 49.13
C GLY A 381 -29.55 28.27 47.72
N VAL A 382 -28.51 27.47 47.39
CA VAL A 382 -27.82 27.48 46.08
C VAL A 382 -28.10 26.22 45.23
N GLY A 383 -28.67 25.16 45.82
CA GLY A 383 -29.06 23.95 45.09
C GLY A 383 -30.45 24.06 44.44
N GLU A 384 -30.93 22.97 43.84
CA GLU A 384 -32.17 22.93 43.05
C GLU A 384 -33.43 23.47 43.76
N ILE A 385 -33.55 23.23 45.06
CA ILE A 385 -34.70 23.69 45.86
C ILE A 385 -34.70 25.23 45.98
N GLY A 386 -33.51 25.85 45.96
CA GLY A 386 -33.33 27.28 46.08
C GLY A 386 -33.83 27.86 47.42
N LEU A 387 -34.13 29.16 47.40
CA LEU A 387 -34.73 29.86 48.54
C LEU A 387 -36.24 30.03 48.33
N PRO A 388 -37.06 30.00 49.41
CA PRO A 388 -38.49 30.28 49.29
C PRO A 388 -38.74 31.70 48.79
N ASP A 389 -39.86 31.92 48.10
CA ASP A 389 -40.23 33.24 47.57
C ASP A 389 -40.31 34.33 48.64
N SER A 390 -40.66 33.94 49.88
CA SER A 390 -40.73 34.79 51.07
C SER A 390 -39.36 35.24 51.61
N ALA A 391 -38.24 34.70 51.11
CA ALA A 391 -36.90 35.09 51.53
C ALA A 391 -36.61 36.57 51.23
N SER A 392 -35.88 37.23 52.13
CA SER A 392 -35.56 38.66 51.98
C SER A 392 -34.68 38.92 50.73
N PRO A 393 -34.76 40.11 50.13
CA PRO A 393 -33.90 40.47 48.99
C PRO A 393 -32.40 40.32 49.31
N VAL A 394 -31.99 40.64 50.54
CA VAL A 394 -30.62 40.47 51.02
C VAL A 394 -30.21 39.00 51.03
N ARG A 395 -31.08 38.09 51.52
CA ARG A 395 -30.78 36.65 51.55
C ARG A 395 -30.66 36.07 50.12
N LYS A 396 -31.54 36.51 49.21
CA LYS A 396 -31.47 36.14 47.79
C LYS A 396 -30.16 36.64 47.15
N ALA A 397 -29.72 37.87 47.48
CA ALA A 397 -28.45 38.40 47.00
C ALA A 397 -27.23 37.63 47.54
N GLN A 398 -27.24 37.23 48.82
CA GLN A 398 -26.17 36.41 49.41
C GLN A 398 -26.06 35.03 48.77
N ALA A 399 -27.19 34.37 48.48
CA ALA A 399 -27.19 33.08 47.78
C ALA A 399 -26.59 33.22 46.37
N LYS A 400 -26.94 34.29 45.64
CA LYS A 400 -26.34 34.60 44.33
C LYS A 400 -24.85 34.90 44.43
N GLN A 401 -24.41 35.60 45.47
CA GLN A 401 -22.99 35.87 45.70
C GLN A 401 -22.20 34.58 45.93
N LEU A 402 -22.74 33.66 46.74
CA LEU A 402 -22.12 32.35 46.96
C LEU A 402 -22.13 31.52 45.67
N SER A 403 -23.26 31.46 44.96
CA SER A 403 -23.35 30.79 43.65
C SER A 403 -22.27 31.31 42.70
N GLY A 404 -22.12 32.63 42.59
CA GLY A 404 -21.05 33.26 41.79
C GLY A 404 -19.64 32.89 42.21
N TYR A 405 -19.38 32.73 43.51
CA TYR A 405 -18.10 32.23 44.01
C TYR A 405 -17.87 30.75 43.65
N LEU A 406 -18.92 29.91 43.69
CA LEU A 406 -18.79 28.49 43.37
C LEU A 406 -18.52 28.24 41.88
N LEU A 407 -18.92 29.16 40.99
CA LEU A 407 -18.71 29.02 39.55
C LEU A 407 -17.24 28.83 39.13
N PHE A 408 -16.28 29.35 39.90
CA PHE A 408 -14.86 29.11 39.65
C PHE A 408 -14.50 27.62 39.70
N PHE A 409 -15.11 26.87 40.62
CA PHE A 409 -14.91 25.44 40.76
C PHE A 409 -15.79 24.66 39.76
N GLU A 410 -17.05 25.07 39.62
CA GLU A 410 -18.03 24.41 38.75
C GLU A 410 -17.55 24.36 37.30
N GLN A 411 -17.08 25.49 36.74
CA GLN A 411 -16.66 25.52 35.34
C GLN A 411 -15.40 24.69 35.12
N THR A 412 -14.45 24.70 36.07
CA THR A 412 -13.24 23.87 35.99
C THR A 412 -13.59 22.38 35.98
N LEU A 413 -14.46 21.94 36.90
CA LEU A 413 -14.91 20.54 36.96
C LEU A 413 -15.67 20.16 35.68
N ALA A 414 -16.65 20.96 35.28
CA ALA A 414 -17.43 20.75 34.06
C ALA A 414 -16.53 20.61 32.81
N ASN A 415 -15.48 21.43 32.71
CA ASN A 415 -14.51 21.33 31.63
C ASN A 415 -13.73 20.00 31.67
N TYR A 416 -13.32 19.52 32.85
CA TYR A 416 -12.63 18.22 32.96
C TYR A 416 -13.53 17.03 32.58
N PHE A 417 -14.81 17.04 32.96
CA PHE A 417 -15.76 16.01 32.50
C PHE A 417 -15.94 16.05 30.98
N SER A 418 -16.06 17.24 30.39
CA SER A 418 -16.14 17.39 28.94
C SER A 418 -14.84 16.95 28.25
N GLN A 419 -13.68 17.25 28.84
CA GLN A 419 -12.37 16.80 28.35
C GLN A 419 -12.25 15.28 28.35
N LEU A 420 -12.69 14.61 29.42
CA LEU A 420 -12.69 13.15 29.53
C LEU A 420 -13.59 12.52 28.45
N ALA A 421 -14.81 13.03 28.30
CA ALA A 421 -15.77 12.56 27.29
C ALA A 421 -15.25 12.72 25.85
N HIS A 422 -14.38 13.71 25.64
CA HIS A 422 -13.78 14.01 24.34
C HIS A 422 -12.38 13.43 24.14
N PHE A 423 -11.88 12.60 25.07
CA PHE A 423 -10.56 11.97 24.97
C PHE A 423 -10.37 11.20 23.66
N LYS A 424 -11.40 10.49 23.18
CA LYS A 424 -11.40 9.82 21.87
C LYS A 424 -11.10 10.80 20.72
N LYS A 425 -11.73 11.98 20.70
CA LYS A 425 -11.51 12.99 19.65
C LYS A 425 -10.10 13.58 19.72
N LEU A 426 -9.55 13.72 20.92
CA LEU A 426 -8.17 14.17 21.12
C LEU A 426 -7.15 13.19 20.52
N MET A 427 -7.34 11.90 20.77
CA MET A 427 -6.49 10.81 20.26
C MET A 427 -6.87 10.34 18.85
N SER A 428 -7.82 11.02 18.21
CA SER A 428 -8.27 10.75 16.86
C SER A 428 -7.48 11.57 15.84
N PHE A 429 -7.26 10.98 14.68
CA PHE A 429 -6.80 11.66 13.47
C PHE A 429 -7.92 11.78 12.42
N ASP A 430 -9.18 11.53 12.80
CA ASP A 430 -10.36 11.79 11.99
C ASP A 430 -10.86 13.23 12.07
N GLY A 431 -11.41 13.70 10.95
CA GLY A 431 -11.85 15.09 10.76
C GLY A 431 -10.72 16.11 10.59
N GLU A 432 -11.11 17.36 10.36
CA GLU A 432 -10.21 18.52 10.31
C GLU A 432 -10.19 19.30 11.64
N ASP A 433 -10.80 18.74 12.69
CA ASP A 433 -10.91 19.42 13.97
C ASP A 433 -9.54 19.54 14.66
N THR A 434 -9.18 20.77 14.98
CA THR A 434 -7.93 21.13 15.66
C THR A 434 -8.15 21.44 17.14
N LYS A 435 -9.41 21.34 17.62
CA LYS A 435 -9.78 21.52 19.02
C LYS A 435 -9.05 20.50 19.91
N THR A 436 -8.48 21.01 20.99
CA THR A 436 -7.72 20.20 21.98
C THR A 436 -8.26 20.32 23.40
N TYR A 437 -9.06 21.35 23.66
CA TYR A 437 -9.77 21.53 24.92
C TYR A 437 -11.26 21.57 24.69
N TRP A 438 -12.01 20.92 25.58
CA TRP A 438 -13.47 20.93 25.57
C TRP A 438 -14.02 21.56 26.86
N ASN A 439 -15.25 22.05 26.73
CA ASN A 439 -16.00 22.66 27.81
C ASN A 439 -17.48 22.37 27.59
N GLN A 440 -18.24 22.53 28.67
CA GLN A 440 -19.69 22.45 28.65
C GLN A 440 -20.29 23.67 29.35
N SER A 441 -21.48 24.06 28.91
CA SER A 441 -22.23 25.18 29.46
C SER A 441 -22.88 24.81 30.78
N LEU A 442 -22.79 25.70 31.76
CA LEU A 442 -23.46 25.54 33.05
C LEU A 442 -24.90 26.08 33.06
N LEU A 443 -25.35 26.74 31.97
CA LEU A 443 -26.67 27.41 31.90
C LEU A 443 -27.84 26.49 32.21
N ASP A 444 -27.79 25.24 31.72
CA ASP A 444 -28.83 24.24 31.91
C ASP A 444 -28.56 23.31 33.11
N CYS A 445 -27.37 23.43 33.72
CA CYS A 445 -26.95 22.60 34.84
C CYS A 445 -27.27 23.25 36.19
N ILE A 446 -27.11 24.58 36.29
CA ILE A 446 -27.21 25.32 37.56
C ILE A 446 -28.42 26.25 37.53
N PRO A 447 -29.45 26.02 38.37
CA PRO A 447 -30.64 26.86 38.42
C PRO A 447 -30.31 28.34 38.71
N GLY A 448 -30.84 29.25 37.88
CA GLY A 448 -30.67 30.69 38.07
C GLY A 448 -29.28 31.26 37.77
N VAL A 449 -28.37 30.46 37.19
CA VAL A 449 -26.99 30.88 36.90
C VAL A 449 -26.92 32.05 35.91
N SER A 450 -27.89 32.18 35.02
CA SER A 450 -28.03 33.30 34.08
C SER A 450 -28.15 34.66 34.78
N GLU A 451 -28.60 34.69 36.03
CA GLU A 451 -28.68 35.92 36.82
C GLU A 451 -27.33 36.34 37.42
N VAL A 452 -26.31 35.47 37.34
CA VAL A 452 -24.97 35.66 37.93
C VAL A 452 -23.91 35.89 36.87
N ILE A 453 -23.93 35.12 35.77
CA ILE A 453 -22.87 35.15 34.73
C ILE A 453 -23.05 36.21 33.64
N GLY A 454 -24.09 37.04 33.72
CA GLY A 454 -24.42 38.06 32.72
C GLY A 454 -25.33 37.52 31.63
N SER A 455 -25.12 37.92 30.36
CA SER A 455 -25.95 37.42 29.26
C SER A 455 -25.49 36.05 28.76
N LYS A 456 -26.43 35.24 28.28
CA LYS A 456 -26.16 33.93 27.68
C LYS A 456 -25.12 34.04 26.55
N GLU A 457 -25.27 35.04 25.70
CA GLU A 457 -24.42 35.27 24.54
C GLU A 457 -22.98 35.60 24.95
N SER A 458 -22.81 36.41 26.00
CA SER A 458 -21.47 36.76 26.51
C SER A 458 -20.76 35.56 27.12
N TYR A 459 -21.49 34.70 27.83
CA TYR A 459 -20.92 33.51 28.45
C TYR A 459 -20.57 32.43 27.42
N GLU A 460 -21.44 32.17 26.44
CA GLU A 460 -21.14 31.24 25.34
C GLU A 460 -19.96 31.74 24.49
N ALA A 461 -19.85 33.05 24.25
CA ALA A 461 -18.70 33.64 23.58
C ALA A 461 -17.40 33.42 24.38
N TYR A 462 -17.42 33.61 25.71
CA TYR A 462 -16.29 33.33 26.58
C TYR A 462 -15.85 31.85 26.52
N LEU A 463 -16.79 30.91 26.60
CA LEU A 463 -16.49 29.49 26.46
C LEU A 463 -15.88 29.15 25.11
N SER A 464 -16.40 29.75 24.03
CA SER A 464 -15.84 29.59 22.70
C SER A 464 -14.40 30.12 22.64
N GLU A 465 -14.15 31.33 23.13
CA GLU A 465 -12.82 31.95 23.14
C GLU A 465 -11.78 31.10 23.91
N MET A 466 -12.13 30.59 25.09
CA MET A 466 -11.23 29.77 25.91
C MET A 466 -10.82 28.43 25.26
N THR A 467 -11.61 27.95 24.30
CA THR A 467 -11.29 26.74 23.53
C THR A 467 -10.74 27.04 22.13
N THR A 468 -10.84 28.29 21.69
CA THR A 468 -10.36 28.79 20.38
C THR A 468 -8.94 29.36 20.52
N ASP A 469 -8.00 28.54 20.98
CA ASP A 469 -6.59 28.89 21.00
C ASP A 469 -5.94 28.49 19.66
N ALA A 470 -6.00 29.41 18.68
CA ALA A 470 -5.65 29.12 17.30
C ALA A 470 -4.20 28.68 17.10
N THR A 471 -3.23 29.17 17.90
CA THR A 471 -1.81 28.82 17.69
C THR A 471 -1.34 27.74 18.66
N ALA A 472 -1.60 27.89 19.97
CA ALA A 472 -1.15 26.89 20.93
C ALA A 472 -2.02 25.61 20.87
N GLY A 473 -3.26 25.69 20.39
CA GLY A 473 -4.07 24.52 20.04
C GLY A 473 -3.46 23.69 18.90
N LEU A 474 -2.98 24.33 17.84
CA LEU A 474 -2.29 23.64 16.73
C LEU A 474 -1.01 22.96 17.22
N LEU A 475 -0.18 23.64 18.03
CA LEU A 475 1.01 23.04 18.62
C LEU A 475 0.69 21.81 19.48
N ARG A 476 -0.39 21.87 20.28
CA ARG A 476 -0.88 20.72 21.06
C ARG A 476 -1.34 19.59 20.15
N LYS A 477 -2.19 19.85 19.16
CA LYS A 477 -2.68 18.82 18.23
C LYS A 477 -1.53 18.14 17.47
N ASN A 478 -0.54 18.92 17.04
CA ASN A 478 0.67 18.42 16.42
C ASN A 478 1.46 17.46 17.34
N LYS A 479 1.56 17.76 18.65
CA LYS A 479 2.16 16.84 19.64
C LYS A 479 1.41 15.52 19.75
N PHE A 480 0.08 15.55 19.81
CA PHE A 480 -0.75 14.33 19.82
C PHE A 480 -0.53 13.49 18.57
N GLN A 481 -0.55 14.10 17.38
CA GLN A 481 -0.29 13.38 16.14
C GLN A 481 1.14 12.82 16.06
N ASN A 482 2.15 13.54 16.57
CA ASN A 482 3.51 13.01 16.67
C ASN A 482 3.57 11.76 17.56
N HIS A 483 2.82 11.75 18.67
CA HIS A 483 2.72 10.56 19.52
C HIS A 483 2.08 9.38 18.78
N LEU A 484 1.03 9.62 17.99
CA LEU A 484 0.38 8.58 17.19
C LEU A 484 1.31 8.06 16.07
N LEU A 485 1.99 8.94 15.35
CA LEU A 485 3.00 8.58 14.35
C LEU A 485 4.15 7.76 14.94
N ALA A 486 4.57 8.09 16.18
CA ALA A 486 5.66 7.38 16.85
C ALA A 486 5.33 5.90 17.14
N ARG A 487 4.05 5.53 17.26
CA ARG A 487 3.64 4.11 17.39
C ARG A 487 4.03 3.27 16.17
N PHE A 488 4.20 3.94 15.03
CA PHE A 488 4.59 3.35 13.77
C PHE A 488 6.04 3.70 13.37
N ALA A 489 6.82 4.28 14.29
CA ALA A 489 8.17 4.78 14.07
C ALA A 489 8.28 5.86 12.96
N GLU A 490 7.21 6.59 12.69
CA GLU A 490 7.17 7.61 11.63
C GLU A 490 7.42 9.01 12.17
N LYS A 491 8.02 9.87 11.32
CA LYS A 491 8.38 11.26 11.66
C LYS A 491 8.15 12.18 10.47
N PHE A 492 7.78 13.42 10.78
CA PHE A 492 7.46 14.49 9.82
C PHE A 492 8.28 15.77 10.08
N THR A 493 9.41 15.64 10.79
CA THR A 493 10.21 16.79 11.22
C THR A 493 10.80 17.55 10.02
N GLY A 494 11.38 16.84 9.04
CA GLY A 494 11.93 17.46 7.82
C GLY A 494 10.86 18.18 7.01
N TYR A 495 9.73 17.52 6.76
CA TYR A 495 8.59 18.13 6.06
C TYR A 495 8.09 19.41 6.75
N GLY A 496 7.92 19.35 8.08
CA GLY A 496 7.47 20.50 8.87
C GLY A 496 8.47 21.66 8.93
N MET A 497 9.77 21.42 8.69
CA MET A 497 10.76 22.49 8.56
C MET A 497 10.62 23.18 7.21
N VAL A 498 10.69 22.43 6.11
CA VAL A 498 10.62 23.01 4.77
C VAL A 498 9.27 23.70 4.51
N LEU A 499 8.17 23.15 5.03
CA LEU A 499 6.86 23.77 4.90
C LEU A 499 6.80 25.16 5.54
N LYS A 500 7.57 25.42 6.60
CA LYS A 500 7.65 26.74 7.26
C LYS A 500 8.53 27.73 6.49
N ASP A 501 9.52 27.23 5.76
CA ASP A 501 10.41 28.06 4.95
C ASP A 501 9.73 28.49 3.63
N LEU A 502 8.80 27.67 3.11
CA LEU A 502 8.03 27.95 1.89
C LEU A 502 7.03 29.12 2.03
N ASN A 503 6.50 29.38 3.23
CA ASN A 503 5.47 30.42 3.43
C ASN A 503 5.54 31.05 4.83
N ASN A 504 5.46 32.39 4.88
CA ASN A 504 5.49 33.17 6.12
C ASN A 504 4.21 33.04 6.98
N ASP A 505 3.09 32.53 6.45
CA ASP A 505 1.88 32.25 7.24
C ASP A 505 2.02 30.95 8.05
N THR A 506 2.65 31.10 9.22
CA THR A 506 2.89 29.99 10.16
C THR A 506 1.62 29.23 10.58
N VAL A 507 0.48 29.91 10.69
CA VAL A 507 -0.79 29.28 11.13
C VAL A 507 -1.36 28.42 10.01
N ALA A 508 -1.34 28.92 8.77
CA ALA A 508 -1.73 28.12 7.61
C ALA A 508 -0.84 26.89 7.43
N MET A 509 0.48 27.05 7.60
CA MET A 509 1.44 25.94 7.47
C MET A 509 1.29 24.90 8.59
N ASP A 510 1.08 25.32 9.84
CA ASP A 510 0.84 24.37 10.93
C ASP A 510 -0.49 23.60 10.74
N LYS A 511 -1.54 24.25 10.20
CA LYS A 511 -2.80 23.58 9.83
C LYS A 511 -2.58 22.56 8.70
N LYS A 512 -1.84 22.92 7.66
CA LYS A 512 -1.50 22.00 6.56
C LYS A 512 -0.71 20.80 7.09
N LEU A 513 0.31 21.01 7.91
CA LEU A 513 1.08 19.93 8.53
C LEU A 513 0.21 18.97 9.34
N ILE A 514 -0.75 19.48 10.12
CA ILE A 514 -1.69 18.67 10.90
C ILE A 514 -2.61 17.85 9.99
N ARG A 515 -3.10 18.44 8.91
CA ARG A 515 -3.92 17.75 7.89
C ARG A 515 -3.14 16.63 7.21
N ASP A 516 -1.92 16.91 6.77
CA ASP A 516 -1.08 15.93 6.07
C ASP A 516 -0.70 14.76 6.98
N LYS A 517 -0.40 15.00 8.26
CA LYS A 517 -0.18 13.95 9.26
C LYS A 517 -1.42 13.11 9.52
N ALA A 518 -2.59 13.75 9.65
CA ALA A 518 -3.85 13.05 9.81
C ALA A 518 -4.11 12.13 8.61
N ARG A 519 -3.94 12.63 7.39
CA ARG A 519 -4.09 11.84 6.17
C ARG A 519 -3.10 10.68 6.11
N PHE A 520 -1.83 10.91 6.43
CA PHE A 520 -0.82 9.85 6.47
C PHE A 520 -1.16 8.76 7.49
N LEU A 521 -1.67 9.12 8.67
CA LEU A 521 -2.13 8.16 9.68
C LEU A 521 -3.34 7.35 9.19
N LYS A 522 -4.33 7.99 8.55
CA LYS A 522 -5.50 7.29 7.98
C LYS A 522 -5.13 6.29 6.90
N GLU A 523 -4.20 6.68 6.05
CA GLU A 523 -3.74 5.84 4.95
C GLU A 523 -2.64 4.86 5.37
N TYR A 524 -2.22 4.90 6.63
CA TYR A 524 -1.08 4.12 7.15
C TYR A 524 -1.17 2.62 6.87
N PRO A 525 -2.32 1.93 7.05
CA PRO A 525 -2.43 0.52 6.71
C PRO A 525 -2.00 0.21 5.28
N VAL A 526 -2.41 1.06 4.33
CA VAL A 526 -2.06 0.88 2.92
C VAL A 526 -0.59 1.23 2.69
N VAL A 527 -0.10 2.37 3.18
CA VAL A 527 1.28 2.81 2.88
C VAL A 527 2.35 2.07 3.68
N SER A 528 1.98 1.33 4.72
CA SER A 528 2.87 0.43 5.46
C SER A 528 2.93 -0.95 4.83
N ALA A 529 1.78 -1.54 4.48
CA ALA A 529 1.72 -2.85 3.84
C ALA A 529 2.24 -2.82 2.39
N CYS A 530 1.92 -1.76 1.63
CA CYS A 530 2.18 -1.68 0.20
C CYS A 530 3.46 -0.92 -0.16
N LYS A 531 4.43 -0.74 0.75
CA LYS A 531 5.65 0.09 0.51
C LYS A 531 6.35 -0.19 -0.82
N ALA A 532 6.50 -1.47 -1.16
CA ALA A 532 7.15 -1.91 -2.40
C ALA A 532 6.14 -2.39 -3.46
N LYS A 533 4.84 -2.23 -3.25
CA LYS A 533 3.81 -2.63 -4.21
C LYS A 533 3.83 -1.68 -5.41
N ALA A 534 3.89 -2.24 -6.60
CA ALA A 534 3.73 -1.52 -7.86
C ALA A 534 2.25 -1.27 -8.19
N PHE A 535 2.01 -0.42 -9.19
CA PHE A 535 0.65 -0.27 -9.70
C PHE A 535 0.21 -1.52 -10.47
N ASP A 536 -1.10 -1.76 -10.49
CA ASP A 536 -1.69 -2.89 -11.20
C ASP A 536 -1.83 -2.55 -12.68
N THR A 537 -1.02 -3.20 -13.52
CA THR A 537 -1.01 -2.97 -14.97
C THR A 537 -2.26 -3.48 -15.68
N THR A 538 -3.12 -4.26 -15.00
CA THR A 538 -4.34 -4.85 -15.58
C THR A 538 -5.59 -4.00 -15.32
N LYS A 539 -5.46 -2.88 -14.63
CA LYS A 539 -6.54 -1.96 -14.26
C LYS A 539 -6.36 -0.61 -14.94
N ALA A 540 -7.36 0.25 -14.87
CA ALA A 540 -7.23 1.63 -15.36
C ALA A 540 -6.05 2.33 -14.66
N VAL A 541 -5.27 3.08 -15.44
CA VAL A 541 -3.95 3.62 -15.04
C VAL A 541 -3.89 5.15 -15.05
N TRP A 542 -4.78 5.82 -15.80
CA TRP A 542 -4.81 7.28 -15.95
C TRP A 542 -6.08 7.87 -15.33
N ASP A 543 -5.97 9.03 -14.70
CA ASP A 543 -6.96 9.67 -13.84
C ASP A 543 -7.45 8.75 -12.72
N THR A 544 -6.54 7.96 -12.15
CA THR A 544 -6.84 6.99 -11.08
C THR A 544 -5.85 7.07 -9.93
N GLN A 545 -6.24 6.45 -8.81
CA GLN A 545 -5.38 6.20 -7.65
C GLN A 545 -4.58 4.87 -7.77
N ASN A 546 -4.56 4.26 -8.96
CA ASN A 546 -3.77 3.05 -9.27
C ASN A 546 -2.30 3.43 -9.50
N ILE A 547 -1.65 3.84 -8.43
CA ILE A 547 -0.23 4.19 -8.37
C ILE A 547 0.53 3.20 -7.49
N SER A 548 1.86 3.22 -7.58
CA SER A 548 2.66 2.37 -6.69
C SER A 548 2.52 2.83 -5.23
N GLY A 549 2.67 1.90 -4.29
CA GLY A 549 2.65 2.26 -2.88
C GLY A 549 3.87 3.11 -2.48
N LEU A 550 5.00 2.96 -3.18
CA LEU A 550 6.17 3.83 -3.03
C LEU A 550 5.83 5.28 -3.42
N GLU A 551 5.26 5.49 -4.60
CA GLU A 551 4.80 6.79 -5.11
C GLU A 551 3.77 7.43 -4.18
N ARG A 552 2.78 6.65 -3.74
CA ARG A 552 1.75 7.12 -2.77
C ARG A 552 2.38 7.57 -1.46
N ARG A 553 3.31 6.77 -0.93
CA ARG A 553 3.97 7.05 0.34
C ARG A 553 4.86 8.29 0.27
N ILE A 554 5.64 8.44 -0.81
CA ILE A 554 6.43 9.65 -1.07
C ILE A 554 5.50 10.85 -1.15
N ALA A 555 4.44 10.78 -1.96
CA ALA A 555 3.48 11.87 -2.14
C ALA A 555 2.87 12.34 -0.82
N LEU A 556 2.49 11.41 0.07
CA LEU A 556 1.99 11.74 1.40
C LEU A 556 3.05 12.40 2.30
N LYS A 557 4.31 11.95 2.26
CA LYS A 557 5.40 12.50 3.08
C LYS A 557 5.84 13.90 2.65
N ILE A 558 5.67 14.24 1.37
CA ILE A 558 5.96 15.57 0.83
C ILE A 558 4.71 16.46 0.72
N GLY A 559 3.54 15.95 1.14
CA GLY A 559 2.30 16.72 1.25
C GLY A 559 1.59 17.05 -0.07
N ILE A 560 1.77 16.21 -1.11
CA ILE A 560 0.97 16.27 -2.35
C ILE A 560 -0.48 15.89 -2.02
N GLU A 561 -1.43 16.74 -2.42
CA GLU A 561 -2.85 16.54 -2.09
C GLU A 561 -3.54 15.51 -2.97
N ASP A 562 -3.35 15.64 -4.27
CA ASP A 562 -3.81 14.68 -5.26
C ASP A 562 -2.61 13.97 -5.87
N TYR A 563 -2.44 12.71 -5.50
CA TYR A 563 -1.41 11.83 -6.03
C TYR A 563 -1.94 10.91 -7.13
N SER A 564 -3.14 11.17 -7.68
CA SER A 564 -3.64 10.46 -8.85
C SER A 564 -2.67 10.63 -10.02
N ARG A 565 -2.54 9.58 -10.84
CA ARG A 565 -1.82 9.67 -12.10
C ARG A 565 -2.68 10.41 -13.11
N ARG A 566 -2.31 11.64 -13.47
CA ARG A 566 -3.05 12.55 -14.35
C ARG A 566 -2.07 13.45 -15.10
N ASN A 567 -2.57 14.28 -16.00
CA ASN A 567 -1.74 15.32 -16.63
C ASN A 567 -1.27 16.33 -15.57
N LEU A 568 0.03 16.44 -15.37
CA LEU A 568 0.67 17.44 -14.52
C LEU A 568 1.03 18.72 -15.30
N GLY A 569 1.29 18.60 -16.62
CA GLY A 569 1.64 19.72 -17.50
C GLY A 569 0.53 20.76 -17.74
N ASP A 570 -0.72 20.43 -17.42
CA ASP A 570 -1.90 21.27 -17.70
C ASP A 570 -2.18 22.34 -16.64
N GLY A 571 -1.38 22.43 -15.57
CA GLY A 571 -1.63 23.38 -14.49
C GLY A 571 -0.49 23.57 -13.51
N THR A 572 -0.84 23.98 -12.29
CA THR A 572 0.11 24.24 -11.19
C THR A 572 -0.08 23.28 -10.02
N ALA A 573 -0.86 22.21 -10.22
CA ALA A 573 -1.12 21.21 -9.19
C ALA A 573 0.15 20.39 -8.93
N ALA A 574 0.50 20.23 -7.66
CA ALA A 574 1.60 19.36 -7.26
C ALA A 574 1.34 17.91 -7.68
N GLY A 575 2.39 17.23 -8.14
CA GLY A 575 2.32 15.83 -8.52
C GLY A 575 3.71 15.24 -8.71
N ILE A 576 3.72 13.93 -9.00
CA ILE A 576 4.90 13.14 -9.31
C ILE A 576 4.48 12.00 -10.23
N HIS A 577 5.33 11.64 -11.17
CA HIS A 577 5.18 10.41 -11.95
C HIS A 577 6.35 9.49 -11.68
N MET A 578 6.06 8.27 -11.22
CA MET A 578 7.06 7.21 -11.11
C MET A 578 6.99 6.27 -12.32
N VAL A 579 8.12 6.06 -12.99
CA VAL A 579 8.27 5.10 -14.09
C VAL A 579 9.17 3.95 -13.67
N GLU A 580 8.66 2.73 -13.80
CA GLU A 580 9.43 1.50 -13.59
C GLU A 580 10.13 1.09 -14.89
N HIS A 581 11.47 0.99 -14.87
CA HIS A 581 12.21 0.69 -16.08
C HIS A 581 11.96 -0.74 -16.57
N ILE A 582 11.64 -1.68 -15.68
CA ILE A 582 11.30 -3.06 -16.06
C ILE A 582 10.11 -3.14 -17.02
N LEU A 583 9.22 -2.15 -16.98
CA LEU A 583 8.06 -2.07 -17.88
C LEU A 583 8.41 -1.51 -19.26
N LEU A 584 9.51 -0.75 -19.36
CA LEU A 584 10.05 -0.23 -20.63
C LEU A 584 10.77 -1.32 -21.44
N ARG A 585 10.90 -2.53 -20.88
CA ARG A 585 11.49 -3.67 -21.56
C ARG A 585 10.66 -4.06 -22.78
N HIS A 586 11.34 -4.51 -23.81
CA HIS A 586 10.70 -4.98 -25.03
C HIS A 586 9.98 -6.30 -24.80
N ARG A 587 8.64 -6.29 -24.76
CA ARG A 587 7.81 -7.52 -24.84
C ARG A 587 7.74 -8.07 -26.26
N LYS A 588 7.87 -7.18 -27.24
CA LYS A 588 8.05 -7.43 -28.67
C LYS A 588 9.23 -6.59 -29.15
N PRO A 589 9.95 -6.97 -30.22
CA PRO A 589 10.99 -6.13 -30.81
C PRO A 589 10.40 -4.74 -31.04
N TYR A 590 10.96 -3.74 -30.36
CA TYR A 590 10.52 -2.37 -30.61
C TYR A 590 11.06 -1.97 -31.97
N PRO A 591 10.22 -1.42 -32.85
CA PRO A 591 10.56 -1.42 -34.27
C PRO A 591 11.60 -0.36 -34.64
N TYR A 592 11.95 0.54 -33.71
CA TYR A 592 12.67 1.77 -34.00
C TYR A 592 13.91 1.95 -33.10
N PRO A 593 15.04 2.46 -33.62
CA PRO A 593 16.19 2.85 -32.81
C PRO A 593 15.83 3.95 -31.81
N PHE A 594 16.61 4.07 -30.74
CA PHE A 594 16.49 5.22 -29.84
C PHE A 594 16.92 6.52 -30.55
N THR A 595 17.89 6.44 -31.46
CA THR A 595 18.51 7.56 -32.19
C THR A 595 17.61 8.17 -33.26
N THR A 596 16.31 7.87 -33.24
CA THR A 596 15.37 8.44 -34.20
C THR A 596 15.17 9.92 -33.84
N ALA A 597 15.64 10.81 -34.71
CA ALA A 597 15.56 12.24 -34.47
C ALA A 597 14.10 12.72 -34.29
N TYR A 598 13.82 13.36 -33.15
CA TYR A 598 12.55 14.03 -32.81
C TYR A 598 12.54 15.48 -33.33
N THR A 599 13.10 15.69 -34.52
CA THR A 599 13.20 17.02 -35.14
C THR A 599 11.94 17.29 -35.96
N PRO A 600 11.40 18.53 -35.93
CA PRO A 600 10.31 18.92 -36.81
C PRO A 600 10.75 18.96 -38.27
N PHE A 601 9.88 18.47 -39.16
CA PHE A 601 10.04 18.45 -40.60
C PHE A 601 8.83 19.12 -41.26
N THR A 602 9.05 19.80 -42.39
CA THR A 602 7.98 20.51 -43.10
C THR A 602 7.14 19.55 -43.94
N ILE A 603 5.82 19.68 -43.84
CA ILE A 603 4.83 19.15 -44.80
C ILE A 603 4.62 20.19 -45.89
N GLU A 604 4.94 19.84 -47.12
CA GLU A 604 4.82 20.75 -48.27
C GLU A 604 3.35 20.99 -48.64
N ARG A 605 2.54 19.93 -48.66
CA ARG A 605 1.11 19.96 -48.97
C ARG A 605 0.39 18.67 -48.57
N PHE A 606 -0.94 18.70 -48.61
CA PHE A 606 -1.80 17.55 -48.35
C PHE A 606 -2.53 17.13 -49.64
N GLU A 607 -2.71 15.83 -49.86
CA GLU A 607 -3.37 15.26 -51.04
C GLU A 607 -4.37 14.16 -50.63
N VAL A 608 -5.33 13.87 -51.51
CA VAL A 608 -6.30 12.77 -51.32
C VAL A 608 -5.55 11.43 -51.39
N ALA A 609 -5.70 10.57 -50.38
CA ALA A 609 -5.17 9.21 -50.44
C ALA A 609 -6.05 8.30 -51.33
N ILE A 610 -5.63 7.05 -51.54
CA ILE A 610 -6.40 6.07 -52.35
C ILE A 610 -7.79 5.80 -51.77
N THR A 611 -7.95 5.99 -50.45
CA THR A 611 -9.24 5.91 -49.75
C THR A 611 -9.62 7.29 -49.24
N GLU A 612 -10.88 7.68 -49.45
CA GLU A 612 -11.40 9.01 -49.04
C GLU A 612 -11.39 9.23 -47.51
N GLU A 613 -11.13 8.17 -46.73
CA GLU A 613 -10.98 8.25 -45.28
C GLU A 613 -9.59 8.72 -44.83
N PHE A 614 -8.59 8.74 -45.74
CA PHE A 614 -7.20 9.05 -45.43
C PHE A 614 -6.69 10.26 -46.22
N THR A 615 -5.72 10.95 -45.63
CA THR A 615 -5.01 12.08 -46.26
C THR A 615 -3.55 11.71 -46.42
N ARG A 616 -2.97 12.03 -47.57
CA ARG A 616 -1.55 11.92 -47.85
C ARG A 616 -0.85 13.23 -47.52
N CYS A 617 0.19 13.18 -46.71
CA CYS A 617 1.05 14.30 -46.36
C CYS A 617 2.32 14.22 -47.20
N ILE A 618 2.55 15.19 -48.08
CA ILE A 618 3.71 15.25 -48.97
C ILE A 618 4.87 15.93 -48.24
N ILE A 619 6.01 15.24 -48.18
CA ILE A 619 7.20 15.63 -47.43
C ILE A 619 8.47 15.34 -48.24
N GLY A 620 9.62 15.86 -47.77
CA GLY A 620 10.92 15.44 -48.28
C GLY A 620 11.29 14.02 -47.85
N GLU A 621 12.51 13.58 -48.19
CA GLU A 621 13.06 12.27 -47.81
C GLU A 621 12.94 12.04 -46.29
N HIS A 622 12.45 10.86 -45.90
CA HIS A 622 12.12 10.56 -44.51
C HIS A 622 12.37 9.10 -44.14
N GLU A 623 12.62 8.86 -42.85
CA GLU A 623 12.80 7.52 -42.27
C GLU A 623 11.57 7.05 -41.48
N LEU A 624 10.37 7.60 -41.78
CA LEU A 624 9.13 7.15 -41.11
C LEU A 624 8.81 5.72 -41.52
N LEU A 625 8.30 4.94 -40.58
CA LEU A 625 7.73 3.63 -40.84
C LEU A 625 6.23 3.63 -40.52
N ALA A 626 5.49 2.76 -41.22
CA ALA A 626 4.08 2.56 -40.93
C ALA A 626 3.89 2.11 -39.47
N GLY A 627 2.90 2.68 -38.80
CA GLY A 627 2.63 2.51 -37.37
C GLY A 627 3.29 3.55 -36.46
N GLU A 628 4.19 4.40 -36.96
CA GLU A 628 4.77 5.50 -36.17
C GLU A 628 3.71 6.55 -35.83
N GLU A 629 3.81 7.16 -34.65
CA GLU A 629 2.97 8.29 -34.28
C GLU A 629 3.72 9.60 -34.45
N ILE A 630 3.08 10.51 -35.16
CA ILE A 630 3.58 11.85 -35.42
C ILE A 630 2.59 12.88 -34.88
N GLU A 631 3.08 14.06 -34.59
CA GLU A 631 2.27 15.24 -34.32
C GLU A 631 2.41 16.20 -35.50
N ILE A 632 1.28 16.67 -36.01
CA ILE A 632 1.21 17.72 -37.03
C ILE A 632 0.80 19.01 -36.34
N THR A 633 1.58 20.07 -36.56
CA THR A 633 1.34 21.43 -36.06
C THR A 633 1.47 22.44 -37.19
N GLY A 634 1.03 23.68 -36.97
CA GLY A 634 1.15 24.76 -37.95
C GLY A 634 0.22 24.66 -39.16
N ASN A 635 -0.81 23.81 -39.11
CA ASN A 635 -1.84 23.67 -40.15
C ASN A 635 -3.26 23.86 -39.58
N ASP A 636 -4.13 24.63 -40.23
CA ASP A 636 -5.46 24.94 -39.67
C ASP A 636 -6.44 23.75 -39.66
N THR A 637 -6.16 22.71 -40.44
CA THR A 637 -7.07 21.57 -40.69
C THR A 637 -6.58 20.28 -40.04
N TYR A 638 -5.28 20.01 -40.17
CA TYR A 638 -4.65 18.73 -39.81
C TYR A 638 -3.80 18.84 -38.53
N ASN A 639 -4.01 19.85 -37.69
CA ASN A 639 -3.33 19.89 -36.40
C ASN A 639 -3.80 18.73 -35.51
N GLY A 640 -2.85 17.94 -35.01
CA GLY A 640 -3.13 16.83 -34.11
C GLY A 640 -2.13 15.69 -34.23
N THR A 641 -2.35 14.66 -33.42
CA THR A 641 -1.54 13.44 -33.40
C THR A 641 -2.14 12.39 -34.32
N TYR A 642 -1.31 11.75 -35.14
CA TYR A 642 -1.73 10.72 -36.09
C TYR A 642 -0.81 9.51 -36.05
N THR A 643 -1.40 8.33 -36.18
CA THR A 643 -0.66 7.11 -36.53
C THR A 643 -0.46 7.06 -38.04
N VAL A 644 0.78 6.92 -38.48
CA VAL A 644 1.16 6.76 -39.87
C VAL A 644 0.62 5.41 -40.38
N LEU A 645 -0.27 5.46 -41.36
CA LEU A 645 -0.92 4.27 -41.92
C LEU A 645 -0.09 3.61 -43.02
N ALA A 646 0.54 4.44 -43.85
CA ALA A 646 1.37 4.03 -44.97
C ALA A 646 2.47 5.07 -45.21
N VAL A 647 3.57 4.64 -45.83
CA VAL A 647 4.79 5.42 -46.07
C VAL A 647 5.23 5.16 -47.51
N GLY A 648 5.52 6.22 -48.27
CA GLY A 648 6.23 6.20 -49.55
C GLY A 648 7.59 6.89 -49.42
N ASP A 649 8.26 7.15 -50.55
CA ASP A 649 9.58 7.81 -50.53
C ASP A 649 9.49 9.31 -50.16
N ASP A 650 8.36 9.95 -50.46
CA ASP A 650 8.08 11.39 -50.33
C ASP A 650 6.74 11.69 -49.65
N PHE A 651 6.14 10.70 -49.00
CA PHE A 651 4.84 10.89 -48.32
C PHE A 651 4.58 9.91 -47.19
N PHE A 652 3.67 10.30 -46.31
CA PHE A 652 2.99 9.37 -45.41
C PHE A 652 1.47 9.59 -45.42
N GLU A 653 0.70 8.59 -45.01
CA GLU A 653 -0.77 8.65 -44.96
C GLU A 653 -1.27 8.66 -43.50
N ILE A 654 -2.28 9.49 -43.22
CA ILE A 654 -2.93 9.61 -41.91
C ILE A 654 -4.43 9.33 -42.01
N LYS A 655 -5.04 8.86 -40.91
CA LYS A 655 -6.49 8.63 -40.83
C LYS A 655 -7.28 9.92 -40.62
N ALA A 656 -7.41 10.71 -41.67
CA ALA A 656 -8.26 11.90 -41.70
C ALA A 656 -8.89 12.06 -43.09
N PRO A 657 -10.18 12.40 -43.21
CA PRO A 657 -10.77 12.67 -44.51
C PRO A 657 -10.15 13.93 -45.12
N PHE A 658 -9.83 13.87 -46.40
CA PHE A 658 -9.19 14.98 -47.10
C PHE A 658 -10.08 16.23 -47.13
N GLN A 659 -9.50 17.34 -46.71
CA GLN A 659 -10.01 18.69 -46.83
C GLN A 659 -8.92 19.58 -47.45
N GLU A 660 -9.29 20.46 -48.37
CA GLU A 660 -8.35 21.41 -48.96
C GLU A 660 -7.74 22.30 -47.88
N SER A 661 -6.42 22.48 -47.94
CA SER A 661 -5.67 23.35 -47.04
C SER A 661 -4.69 24.19 -47.88
N GLU A 662 -4.72 25.51 -47.68
CA GLU A 662 -3.85 26.46 -48.40
C GLU A 662 -2.47 26.63 -47.73
N THR A 663 -2.30 26.06 -46.54
CA THR A 663 -1.07 26.11 -45.75
C THR A 663 -0.45 24.72 -45.64
N GLY A 664 0.88 24.65 -45.62
CA GLY A 664 1.60 23.44 -45.27
C GLY A 664 1.41 23.09 -43.78
N GLY A 665 2.26 22.23 -43.27
CA GLY A 665 2.31 21.91 -41.84
C GLY A 665 3.73 21.59 -41.40
N ILE A 666 3.91 21.33 -40.12
CA ILE A 666 5.13 20.78 -39.55
C ILE A 666 4.75 19.45 -38.92
N TRP A 667 5.50 18.40 -39.20
CA TRP A 667 5.35 17.13 -38.51
C TRP A 667 6.59 16.83 -37.67
N GLU A 668 6.40 16.25 -36.49
CA GLU A 668 7.48 15.66 -35.71
C GLU A 668 7.06 14.31 -35.14
N ARG A 669 8.02 13.43 -34.87
CA ARG A 669 7.72 12.18 -34.16
C ARG A 669 7.34 12.48 -32.73
N THR A 670 6.30 11.82 -32.24
CA THR A 670 5.96 11.86 -30.82
C THR A 670 7.10 11.24 -30.01
N PRO A 671 7.72 11.96 -29.05
CA PRO A 671 8.83 11.42 -28.28
C PRO A 671 8.42 10.20 -27.45
N ASP A 672 9.22 9.13 -27.48
CA ASP A 672 9.01 7.96 -26.62
C ASP A 672 9.27 8.35 -25.16
N ILE A 673 8.55 7.77 -24.21
CA ILE A 673 8.78 8.04 -22.77
C ILE A 673 10.26 7.85 -22.37
N ARG A 674 10.98 6.90 -23.00
CA ARG A 674 12.40 6.66 -22.75
C ARG A 674 13.28 7.85 -23.11
N TYR A 675 12.87 8.71 -24.06
CA TYR A 675 13.55 9.97 -24.39
C TYR A 675 13.67 10.88 -23.17
N TYR A 676 12.56 11.15 -22.48
CA TYR A 676 12.54 12.01 -21.30
C TYR A 676 13.28 11.41 -20.10
N LEU A 677 13.33 10.07 -20.02
CA LEU A 677 13.98 9.38 -18.90
C LEU A 677 15.50 9.27 -19.06
N GLN A 678 16.00 9.15 -20.29
CA GLN A 678 17.42 8.96 -20.59
C GLN A 678 18.15 10.24 -20.96
N SER A 679 17.43 11.30 -21.34
CA SER A 679 18.02 12.60 -21.63
C SER A 679 18.01 13.54 -20.44
N ALA A 680 18.99 14.45 -20.41
CA ALA A 680 19.11 15.52 -19.43
C ALA A 680 19.24 16.87 -20.14
N PRO A 681 18.81 17.98 -19.51
CA PRO A 681 18.94 19.30 -20.11
C PRO A 681 20.42 19.73 -20.19
N ILE A 682 20.74 20.42 -21.28
CA ILE A 682 21.92 21.27 -21.43
C ILE A 682 21.49 22.68 -21.00
N THR A 683 22.12 23.20 -19.95
CA THR A 683 21.74 24.51 -19.40
C THR A 683 22.15 25.67 -20.30
N THR A 684 23.36 25.59 -20.89
CA THR A 684 23.89 26.61 -21.80
C THR A 684 24.92 25.98 -22.75
N PHE A 685 25.06 26.55 -23.94
CA PHE A 685 26.21 26.34 -24.82
C PHE A 685 27.15 27.54 -24.68
N GLU A 686 28.44 27.27 -24.53
CA GLU A 686 29.46 28.29 -24.30
C GLU A 686 30.66 28.06 -25.25
N VAL A 687 31.43 29.12 -25.52
CA VAL A 687 32.71 28.98 -26.21
C VAL A 687 33.61 28.09 -25.36
N SER A 688 34.18 27.05 -25.97
CA SER A 688 35.05 26.15 -25.24
C SER A 688 36.30 26.86 -24.71
N GLY A 689 36.64 26.56 -23.45
CA GLY A 689 37.89 27.03 -22.83
C GLY A 689 39.12 26.22 -23.27
N THR A 690 38.95 25.12 -24.01
CA THR A 690 40.05 24.23 -24.43
C THR A 690 40.53 24.53 -25.84
N GLU A 691 39.63 24.73 -26.81
CA GLU A 691 39.95 25.08 -28.21
C GLU A 691 38.89 25.99 -28.84
N SER A 692 39.31 26.89 -29.73
CA SER A 692 38.42 27.88 -30.34
C SER A 692 37.36 27.32 -31.31
N ASN A 693 37.52 26.07 -31.75
CA ASN A 693 36.60 25.40 -32.68
C ASN A 693 35.68 24.38 -31.98
N HIS A 694 35.65 24.38 -30.65
CA HIS A 694 34.79 23.50 -29.85
C HIS A 694 33.70 24.33 -29.14
N THR A 695 32.61 23.64 -28.82
CA THR A 695 31.52 24.18 -28.00
C THR A 695 31.50 23.43 -26.68
N PHE A 696 31.46 24.17 -25.59
CA PHE A 696 31.26 23.62 -24.26
C PHE A 696 29.75 23.51 -23.98
N CYS A 697 29.29 22.28 -23.73
CA CYS A 697 27.93 21.99 -23.31
C CYS A 697 27.90 21.97 -21.79
N ARG A 698 27.34 23.02 -21.17
CA ARG A 698 27.18 23.08 -19.72
C ARG A 698 26.06 22.14 -19.31
N ILE A 699 26.40 21.17 -18.47
CA ILE A 699 25.47 20.19 -17.93
C ILE A 699 25.69 20.05 -16.41
N GLY A 700 24.72 19.47 -15.72
CA GLY A 700 24.91 19.10 -14.31
C GLY A 700 26.00 18.03 -14.13
N LYS A 701 26.13 17.50 -12.91
CA LYS A 701 27.08 16.41 -12.62
C LYS A 701 26.89 15.22 -13.58
N HIS A 702 27.99 14.72 -14.14
CA HIS A 702 28.00 13.61 -15.08
C HIS A 702 29.14 12.61 -14.83
N SER A 703 29.10 11.47 -15.52
CA SER A 703 30.12 10.41 -15.46
C SER A 703 30.84 10.18 -16.80
N LEU A 704 30.61 11.07 -17.77
CA LEU A 704 31.19 11.01 -19.11
C LEU A 704 32.73 11.07 -19.08
N GLN A 705 33.34 10.40 -20.06
CA GLN A 705 34.77 10.42 -20.33
C GLN A 705 35.04 10.94 -21.75
N PRO A 706 36.24 11.50 -22.03
CA PRO A 706 36.66 11.78 -23.39
C PRO A 706 36.60 10.52 -24.26
N GLY A 707 36.02 10.63 -25.45
CA GLY A 707 35.78 9.52 -26.37
C GLY A 707 34.39 8.88 -26.26
N ASP A 708 33.63 9.16 -25.20
CA ASP A 708 32.23 8.73 -25.12
C ASP A 708 31.40 9.43 -26.21
N GLN A 709 30.35 8.76 -26.68
CA GLN A 709 29.39 9.34 -27.62
C GLN A 709 28.11 9.78 -26.90
N VAL A 710 27.63 10.95 -27.30
CA VAL A 710 26.39 11.55 -26.81
C VAL A 710 25.55 12.02 -27.98
N GLU A 711 24.25 11.91 -27.84
CA GLU A 711 23.28 12.48 -28.76
C GLU A 711 22.76 13.79 -28.16
N ILE A 712 22.85 14.88 -28.92
CA ILE A 712 22.26 16.18 -28.60
C ILE A 712 21.00 16.35 -29.45
N SER A 713 19.96 16.89 -28.83
CA SER A 713 18.64 17.10 -29.43
C SER A 713 18.01 18.40 -28.92
N ARG A 714 16.91 18.84 -29.55
CA ARG A 714 16.21 20.10 -29.24
C ARG A 714 17.08 21.36 -29.37
N THR A 715 17.95 21.37 -30.37
CA THR A 715 18.72 22.54 -30.78
C THR A 715 18.53 22.77 -32.28
N ALA A 716 18.70 23.97 -32.78
CA ALA A 716 18.75 24.20 -34.22
C ALA A 716 20.10 23.78 -34.82
N ILE A 717 21.19 23.96 -34.06
CA ILE A 717 22.57 23.89 -34.57
C ILE A 717 23.29 22.61 -34.15
N TYR A 718 23.08 22.12 -32.93
CA TYR A 718 23.89 21.08 -32.31
C TYR A 718 23.29 19.67 -32.36
N ASN A 719 22.17 19.45 -33.04
CA ASN A 719 21.51 18.15 -33.06
C ASN A 719 22.40 17.06 -33.69
N GLY A 720 22.31 15.85 -33.15
CA GLY A 720 22.99 14.66 -33.66
C GLY A 720 23.94 14.02 -32.65
N VAL A 721 24.65 12.99 -33.11
CA VAL A 721 25.60 12.24 -32.29
C VAL A 721 26.99 12.88 -32.36
N HIS A 722 27.54 13.23 -31.20
CA HIS A 722 28.84 13.85 -31.03
C HIS A 722 29.76 12.97 -30.19
N THR A 723 31.05 13.00 -30.51
CA THR A 723 32.08 12.39 -29.66
C THR A 723 32.63 13.44 -28.70
N ILE A 724 32.67 13.10 -27.42
CA ILE A 724 33.16 14.01 -26.38
C ILE A 724 34.67 14.17 -26.50
N VAL A 725 35.12 15.43 -26.59
CA VAL A 725 36.54 15.76 -26.73
C VAL A 725 37.21 16.00 -25.39
N SER A 726 36.53 16.70 -24.48
CA SER A 726 36.98 16.95 -23.11
C SER A 726 35.81 17.04 -22.14
N VAL A 727 36.09 16.87 -20.85
CA VAL A 727 35.10 16.85 -19.77
C VAL A 727 35.56 17.71 -18.59
N SER A 728 34.61 18.29 -17.87
CA SER A 728 34.80 19.02 -16.62
C SER A 728 33.84 18.48 -15.54
N GLN A 729 33.71 19.16 -14.40
CA GLN A 729 32.66 18.82 -13.41
C GLN A 729 31.27 19.36 -13.80
N GLU A 730 31.22 20.33 -14.71
CA GLU A 730 30.04 21.12 -15.07
C GLU A 730 29.64 20.95 -16.54
N GLY A 731 30.24 20.00 -17.27
CA GLY A 731 30.04 19.94 -18.72
C GLY A 731 31.06 19.16 -19.51
N PHE A 732 30.83 19.07 -20.81
CA PHE A 732 31.71 18.43 -21.79
C PHE A 732 31.86 19.29 -23.05
N ASP A 733 32.93 19.08 -23.81
CA ASP A 733 33.18 19.73 -25.09
C ASP A 733 32.85 18.81 -26.28
N ILE A 734 32.23 19.38 -27.31
CA ILE A 734 32.01 18.75 -28.61
C ILE A 734 32.82 19.47 -29.70
N ALA A 735 33.23 18.71 -30.72
CA ALA A 735 34.03 19.21 -31.85
C ALA A 735 33.21 20.01 -32.89
N VAL A 736 32.35 20.91 -32.42
CA VAL A 736 31.51 21.79 -33.24
C VAL A 736 31.80 23.24 -32.87
N PRO A 737 32.03 24.15 -33.84
CA PRO A 737 32.25 25.57 -33.55
C PRO A 737 31.07 26.20 -32.81
N PHE A 738 31.38 27.11 -31.87
CA PHE A 738 30.35 27.80 -31.10
C PHE A 738 29.46 28.68 -31.99
N ALA A 739 28.15 28.56 -31.77
CA ALA A 739 27.10 29.43 -32.30
C ALA A 739 26.07 29.67 -31.20
N GLU A 740 25.45 30.86 -31.21
CA GLU A 740 24.42 31.20 -30.22
C GLU A 740 23.19 30.29 -30.41
N GLU A 741 22.84 29.56 -29.34
CA GLU A 741 21.71 28.64 -29.27
C GLU A 741 21.16 28.64 -27.83
N GLU A 742 19.84 28.53 -27.68
CA GLU A 742 19.19 28.45 -26.37
C GLU A 742 18.95 27.01 -25.96
N GLY A 743 19.80 26.49 -25.05
CA GLY A 743 19.57 25.22 -24.37
C GLY A 743 19.41 24.01 -25.29
N GLY A 744 19.22 22.82 -24.71
CA GLY A 744 19.01 21.60 -25.47
C GLY A 744 18.89 20.40 -24.54
N ARG A 745 18.84 19.18 -25.09
CA ARG A 745 18.92 17.95 -24.29
C ARG A 745 20.02 17.06 -24.83
N TRP A 746 20.65 16.33 -23.92
CA TRP A 746 21.67 15.35 -24.26
C TRP A 746 21.39 14.01 -23.62
N MET A 747 21.92 12.95 -24.22
CA MET A 747 22.01 11.64 -23.59
C MET A 747 23.19 10.84 -24.11
N SER A 748 23.61 9.84 -23.35
CA SER A 748 24.64 8.92 -23.82
C SER A 748 24.07 7.94 -24.84
N THR A 749 24.81 7.71 -25.93
CA THR A 749 24.47 6.66 -26.92
C THR A 749 24.97 5.28 -26.50
N ALA A 750 25.80 5.21 -25.45
CA ALA A 750 26.25 3.95 -24.89
C ALA A 750 25.09 3.27 -24.16
N ALA A 751 24.52 2.22 -24.75
CA ALA A 751 23.51 1.42 -24.10
C ALA A 751 24.10 0.74 -22.85
N PRO A 752 23.49 0.89 -21.67
CA PRO A 752 23.93 0.14 -20.49
C PRO A 752 23.68 -1.37 -20.73
N ASN A 753 24.54 -2.22 -20.16
CA ASN A 753 24.39 -3.68 -20.26
C ASN A 753 23.03 -4.20 -19.78
N ASP A 754 22.37 -3.44 -18.88
CA ASP A 754 21.04 -3.71 -18.34
C ASP A 754 20.33 -2.38 -17.97
N PRO A 755 19.52 -1.79 -18.87
CA PRO A 755 18.81 -0.53 -18.61
C PRO A 755 17.55 -0.68 -17.75
N TYR A 756 17.08 -1.91 -17.54
CA TYR A 756 15.72 -2.18 -17.07
C TYR A 756 15.66 -2.64 -15.60
N SER A 757 16.64 -3.44 -15.19
CA SER A 757 16.60 -4.09 -13.88
C SER A 757 16.72 -3.12 -12.73
N LEU A 758 15.77 -3.20 -11.79
CA LEU A 758 15.86 -2.58 -10.47
C LEU A 758 16.14 -1.07 -10.54
N GLN A 759 15.53 -0.37 -11.50
CA GLN A 759 15.61 1.09 -11.58
C GLN A 759 14.22 1.71 -11.76
N VAL A 760 14.01 2.84 -11.10
CA VAL A 760 12.85 3.72 -11.27
C VAL A 760 13.31 5.14 -11.55
N SER A 761 12.47 5.87 -12.27
CA SER A 761 12.68 7.30 -12.49
C SER A 761 11.46 8.07 -12.05
N PHE A 762 11.68 9.16 -11.33
CA PHE A 762 10.63 10.09 -10.91
C PHE A 762 10.69 11.34 -11.78
N ALA A 763 9.61 11.63 -12.51
CA ALA A 763 9.42 12.88 -13.22
C ALA A 763 8.60 13.84 -12.35
N LEU A 764 9.14 15.04 -12.11
CA LEU A 764 8.52 16.09 -11.31
C LEU A 764 8.44 17.40 -12.09
N PRO A 765 7.39 18.22 -11.86
CA PRO A 765 7.24 19.49 -12.55
C PRO A 765 8.22 20.53 -11.98
N GLY A 766 9.05 21.14 -12.83
CA GLY A 766 10.09 22.09 -12.45
C GLY A 766 9.63 23.55 -12.38
N TRP A 767 8.43 23.87 -12.85
CA TRP A 767 7.91 25.25 -12.91
C TRP A 767 7.04 25.64 -11.71
N ILE A 768 6.62 24.68 -10.88
CA ILE A 768 5.76 24.98 -9.73
C ILE A 768 6.59 25.71 -8.66
N GLU A 769 6.09 26.84 -8.16
CA GLU A 769 6.79 27.72 -7.21
C GLU A 769 7.42 26.96 -6.02
N GLN A 770 6.67 26.08 -5.35
CA GLN A 770 7.21 25.28 -4.23
C GLN A 770 8.38 24.39 -4.66
N TYR A 771 8.35 23.86 -5.89
CA TYR A 771 9.38 22.98 -6.44
C TYR A 771 10.58 23.74 -7.01
N GLN A 772 10.54 25.08 -7.07
CA GLN A 772 11.70 25.89 -7.41
C GLN A 772 12.62 26.13 -6.21
N ASP A 773 12.13 25.93 -4.99
CA ASP A 773 12.92 26.00 -3.76
C ASP A 773 13.94 24.84 -3.68
N GLU A 774 15.22 25.17 -3.58
CA GLU A 774 16.31 24.18 -3.62
C GLU A 774 16.34 23.29 -2.35
N ASP A 775 15.93 23.81 -1.19
CA ASP A 775 15.85 23.02 0.03
C ASP A 775 14.68 22.02 -0.05
N PHE A 776 13.56 22.40 -0.67
CA PHE A 776 12.44 21.50 -0.95
C PHE A 776 12.80 20.44 -1.99
N LYS A 777 13.48 20.79 -3.08
CA LYS A 777 14.01 19.79 -4.04
C LYS A 777 14.92 18.78 -3.35
N LYS A 778 15.81 19.26 -2.48
CA LYS A 778 16.72 18.41 -1.70
C LYS A 778 15.97 17.52 -0.73
N PHE A 779 14.95 18.04 -0.05
CA PHE A 779 14.08 17.27 0.83
C PHE A 779 13.32 16.17 0.07
N ILE A 780 12.77 16.48 -1.11
CA ILE A 780 12.11 15.50 -1.98
C ILE A 780 13.10 14.41 -2.40
N ALA A 781 14.29 14.78 -2.86
CA ALA A 781 15.32 13.82 -3.28
C ALA A 781 15.77 12.90 -2.12
N LEU A 782 15.91 13.45 -0.91
CA LEU A 782 16.21 12.65 0.29
C LEU A 782 15.04 11.72 0.65
N THR A 783 13.80 12.22 0.59
CA THR A 783 12.60 11.42 0.87
C THR A 783 12.47 10.26 -0.12
N ILE A 784 12.64 10.52 -1.42
CA ILE A 784 12.66 9.48 -2.46
C ILE A 784 13.73 8.43 -2.14
N ARG A 785 14.94 8.86 -1.78
CA ARG A 785 16.05 7.96 -1.45
C ARG A 785 15.81 7.14 -0.19
N GLU A 786 15.23 7.73 0.86
CA GLU A 786 14.94 7.06 2.13
C GLU A 786 13.81 6.04 2.01
N GLU A 787 12.80 6.33 1.19
CA GLU A 787 11.63 5.46 1.01
C GLU A 787 11.85 4.36 -0.03
N THR A 788 12.77 4.56 -0.98
CA THR A 788 13.04 3.56 -2.02
C THR A 788 13.87 2.39 -1.47
N PRO A 789 13.51 1.13 -1.77
CA PRO A 789 14.32 -0.04 -1.41
C PRO A 789 15.77 0.06 -1.89
N VAL A 790 16.72 -0.35 -1.03
CA VAL A 790 18.18 -0.18 -1.26
C VAL A 790 18.72 -0.77 -2.56
N HIS A 791 18.08 -1.82 -3.08
CA HIS A 791 18.50 -2.49 -4.31
C HIS A 791 17.95 -1.83 -5.58
N ILE A 792 17.04 -0.86 -5.45
CA ILE A 792 16.45 -0.11 -6.56
C ILE A 792 17.21 1.21 -6.74
N LYS A 793 17.71 1.45 -7.95
CA LYS A 793 18.29 2.73 -8.33
C LYS A 793 17.19 3.74 -8.66
N THR A 794 17.31 4.95 -8.13
CA THR A 794 16.38 6.05 -8.41
C THR A 794 17.02 7.11 -9.29
N ASN A 795 16.33 7.56 -10.32
CA ASN A 795 16.65 8.80 -11.03
C ASN A 795 15.54 9.82 -10.78
N ILE A 796 15.90 11.11 -10.75
CA ILE A 796 14.95 12.21 -10.55
C ILE A 796 15.12 13.17 -11.71
N GLN A 797 14.04 13.43 -12.42
CA GLN A 797 13.97 14.34 -13.56
C GLN A 797 13.02 15.49 -13.24
N TRP A 798 13.54 16.71 -13.29
CA TRP A 798 12.73 17.93 -13.23
C TRP A 798 12.45 18.38 -14.65
N LEU A 799 11.19 18.33 -15.06
CA LEU A 799 10.75 18.69 -16.41
C LEU A 799 10.13 20.08 -16.38
N ASP A 800 10.40 20.90 -17.39
CA ASP A 800 9.62 22.13 -17.58
C ASP A 800 8.16 21.82 -17.97
N GLN A 801 7.35 22.87 -18.13
CA GLN A 801 5.92 22.68 -18.37
C GLN A 801 5.64 21.99 -19.72
N GLU A 802 6.33 22.39 -20.78
CA GLU A 802 6.13 21.82 -22.11
C GLU A 802 6.66 20.37 -22.16
N GLU A 803 7.81 20.13 -21.54
CA GLU A 803 8.36 18.79 -21.38
C GLU A 803 7.43 17.86 -20.61
N MET A 804 6.81 18.34 -19.52
CA MET A 804 5.86 17.54 -18.76
C MET A 804 4.61 17.24 -19.56
N GLN A 805 4.06 18.18 -20.33
CA GLN A 805 2.90 17.91 -21.19
C GLN A 805 3.17 16.79 -22.20
N ARG A 806 4.33 16.84 -22.86
CA ARG A 806 4.73 15.80 -23.80
C ARG A 806 5.05 14.48 -23.10
N PHE A 807 5.67 14.53 -21.91
CA PHE A 807 5.90 13.34 -21.09
C PHE A 807 4.60 12.69 -20.65
N ASP A 808 3.62 13.46 -20.16
CA ASP A 808 2.31 12.99 -19.73
C ASP A 808 1.59 12.28 -20.88
N HIS A 809 1.62 12.87 -22.07
CA HIS A 809 1.07 12.25 -23.28
C HIS A 809 1.74 10.90 -23.59
N ALA A 810 3.08 10.87 -23.66
CA ALA A 810 3.84 9.66 -23.94
C ALA A 810 3.64 8.58 -22.85
N HIS A 811 3.58 8.99 -21.59
CA HIS A 811 3.40 8.10 -20.45
C HIS A 811 1.99 7.51 -20.39
N HIS A 812 0.95 8.34 -20.59
CA HIS A 812 -0.43 7.87 -20.68
C HIS A 812 -0.58 6.84 -21.79
N ARG A 813 -0.07 7.11 -22.98
CA ARG A 813 -0.09 6.18 -24.11
C ARG A 813 0.63 4.87 -23.76
N PHE A 814 1.86 4.96 -23.26
CA PHE A 814 2.65 3.79 -22.86
C PHE A 814 1.88 2.89 -21.88
N LEU A 815 1.24 3.48 -20.87
CA LEU A 815 0.48 2.73 -19.88
C LEU A 815 -0.81 2.11 -20.46
N LYS A 816 -1.45 2.76 -21.45
CA LYS A 816 -2.59 2.17 -22.19
C LYS A 816 -2.16 0.93 -22.96
N GLU A 817 -1.02 0.98 -23.65
CA GLU A 817 -0.48 -0.18 -24.38
C GLU A 817 -0.15 -1.33 -23.44
N ILE A 818 0.46 -1.05 -22.29
CA ILE A 818 0.74 -2.07 -21.27
C ILE A 818 -0.53 -2.75 -20.74
N ASN A 819 -1.61 -1.97 -20.56
CA ASN A 819 -2.89 -2.49 -20.06
C ASN A 819 -3.58 -3.39 -21.08
N ASN A 820 -3.39 -3.13 -22.38
CA ASN A 820 -3.99 -3.90 -23.46
C ASN A 820 -3.28 -5.24 -23.76
N GLY A 821 -2.09 -5.49 -23.20
CA GLY A 821 -1.37 -6.77 -23.26
C GLY A 821 -0.07 -6.75 -24.03
#